data_AF-A0A922MUD5-F1
#
_entry.id   AF-A0A922MUD5-F1
#
_cell.length_a   1.000
_cell.length_b   1.000
_cell.length_c   1.000
_cell.angle_alpha   90.00
_cell.angle_beta   90.00
_cell.angle_gamma   90.00
#
_symmetry.space_group_name_H-M   'P 1'
#
loop_
_entity.id
_entity.type
_entity.pdbx_description
1 polymer ?
#
loop_
_entity_poly.entity_id
_entity_poly.type
_entity_poly.pdbx_seq_one_letter_code
_entity_poly.pdbx_strand_id
1 'polypeptide(L)'
;MSKRTGTANLSAYKRRKYAELKDDPEMYERFKEKERLRYLKKKEKRQVIPIEEKSPRDQRQQRKKWREASKKYREKKRAKGNESMLPEVVLIKSQNQEDTSSETTTQTSAAVEKDPVDCLTTLISQKIRHIRYIEQKKRKSLIKIVQDLRKENENLKKKLRQVTVDKLQMTSRKIQKGDKIKSKPAQPKNKNLTGPKLISLIKKFFEQDSNSIIIPGKKQYITRNKVQKQKRQLILPLKQLHNKLILEHGIRVSYAFFCRHRPFWVIFPTKALRETCACAIHSNIDLAVQCLQKADIIRETNFEQLLESLCCSRYNDNCLKRECASCKDKVLSYKEFSNDQSLTLYHWVRCKETVKTKKGMKTQYVTMKKATEVTPLEAINTLDNLLPTFYKHSYNINVQHNTTKQKKGNLIVSEAFIHIDFSENFGLKILKYGKEVQSLHFGPSRKENCLHTGVIYTYDFQRSAIGTTCACTVSQCLRHDASAIWAHLLPMIKLAIEINLFIDTIHFQSDSPSSQYRNKYIFSMITVLCKDFPQLKAITWNYSEAGHGKGAPDGIGAVLKRTADKLVNFGQDVSTFREFIDIMKQNVENITIMTVDEDEVLAKEALLPKDLKPFKGTLNVHQVLWQQRFLNLVFRNASCFDCEYISVHDKHIGLFKVPNYCQTEEESPASSSGLASVAPLVRTKNCRSILTNISNTSHNINITTNTPKNIVILSNKKVISCDFNK
;
A
#
# COMPACT_ATOMS: atom_id res chain seq x y z
N MET A 1 -20.22 -17.60 -4.38
CA MET A 1 -20.98 -16.34 -4.52
C MET A 1 -21.15 -15.86 -5.97
N SER A 2 -20.40 -16.36 -6.96
CA SER A 2 -20.56 -15.98 -8.39
C SER A 2 -21.85 -16.50 -9.08
N LYS A 3 -22.53 -17.54 -8.58
CA LYS A 3 -23.85 -17.94 -9.10
C LYS A 3 -24.96 -16.91 -8.86
N ARG A 4 -24.79 -15.95 -7.93
CA ARG A 4 -25.81 -14.93 -7.61
C ARG A 4 -25.71 -13.66 -8.45
N THR A 5 -24.54 -13.32 -8.98
CA THR A 5 -24.33 -12.09 -9.78
C THR A 5 -24.77 -12.27 -11.23
N GLY A 6 -24.52 -13.44 -11.84
CA GLY A 6 -25.03 -13.75 -13.18
C GLY A 6 -26.57 -13.79 -13.26
N THR A 7 -27.24 -14.28 -12.21
CA THR A 7 -28.71 -14.25 -12.12
C THR A 7 -29.27 -12.85 -11.90
N ALA A 8 -28.52 -11.96 -11.23
CA ALA A 8 -28.93 -10.58 -10.97
C ALA A 8 -28.88 -9.73 -12.25
N ASN A 9 -27.82 -9.85 -13.05
CA ASN A 9 -27.68 -9.14 -14.32
C ASN A 9 -28.70 -9.62 -15.37
N LEU A 10 -28.94 -10.94 -15.45
CA LEU A 10 -30.00 -11.49 -16.32
C LEU A 10 -31.40 -11.04 -15.85
N SER A 11 -31.61 -10.89 -14.53
CA SER A 11 -32.87 -10.37 -13.97
C SER A 11 -33.07 -8.88 -14.23
N ALA A 12 -32.02 -8.07 -14.21
CA ALA A 12 -32.08 -6.64 -14.50
C ALA A 12 -32.37 -6.37 -15.98
N TYR A 13 -31.67 -7.09 -16.88
CA TYR A 13 -31.92 -7.05 -18.32
C TYR A 13 -33.35 -7.46 -18.66
N LYS A 14 -33.86 -8.55 -18.07
CA LYS A 14 -35.26 -8.99 -18.26
C LYS A 14 -36.28 -7.96 -17.76
N ARG A 15 -36.01 -7.27 -16.65
CA ARG A 15 -36.89 -6.20 -16.13
C ARG A 15 -36.92 -4.98 -17.05
N ARG A 16 -35.76 -4.58 -17.57
CA ARG A 16 -35.65 -3.46 -18.52
C ARG A 16 -36.41 -3.77 -19.82
N LYS A 17 -36.19 -4.96 -20.39
CA LYS A 17 -36.93 -5.43 -21.57
C LYS A 17 -38.45 -5.51 -21.35
N TYR A 18 -38.89 -5.93 -20.16
CA TYR A 18 -40.32 -5.95 -19.80
C TYR A 18 -40.92 -4.55 -19.58
N ALA A 19 -40.12 -3.58 -19.15
CA ALA A 19 -40.54 -2.19 -19.03
C ALA A 19 -40.71 -1.58 -20.43
N GLU A 20 -39.72 -1.77 -21.31
CA GLU A 20 -39.76 -1.37 -22.72
C GLU A 20 -40.97 -2.02 -23.45
N LEU A 21 -41.28 -3.29 -23.16
CA LEU A 21 -42.47 -4.00 -23.68
C LEU A 21 -43.81 -3.47 -23.15
N LYS A 22 -43.83 -2.75 -22.03
CA LYS A 22 -45.05 -2.19 -21.43
C LYS A 22 -45.37 -0.79 -21.97
N ASP A 23 -44.35 -0.11 -22.51
CA ASP A 23 -44.47 1.22 -23.10
C ASP A 23 -45.10 1.19 -24.51
N ASP A 24 -45.12 0.02 -25.17
CA ASP A 24 -45.85 -0.26 -26.42
C ASP A 24 -47.11 -1.12 -26.15
N PRO A 25 -48.33 -0.54 -26.24
CA PRO A 25 -49.57 -1.24 -25.93
C PRO A 25 -49.86 -2.47 -26.81
N GLU A 26 -49.51 -2.40 -28.11
CA GLU A 26 -49.86 -3.45 -29.07
C GLU A 26 -48.93 -4.67 -28.92
N MET A 27 -47.63 -4.41 -28.76
CA MET A 27 -46.65 -5.45 -28.45
C MET A 27 -46.91 -6.09 -27.09
N TYR A 28 -47.40 -5.33 -26.11
CA TYR A 28 -47.74 -5.85 -24.79
C TYR A 28 -48.92 -6.82 -24.82
N GLU A 29 -49.96 -6.53 -25.60
CA GLU A 29 -51.11 -7.43 -25.76
C GLU A 29 -50.74 -8.71 -26.53
N ARG A 30 -49.99 -8.59 -27.64
CA ARG A 30 -49.45 -9.78 -28.35
C ARG A 30 -48.57 -10.66 -27.45
N PHE A 31 -47.81 -10.03 -26.55
CA PHE A 31 -47.00 -10.74 -25.56
C PHE A 31 -47.86 -11.49 -24.53
N LYS A 32 -48.91 -10.86 -24.01
CA LYS A 32 -49.87 -11.50 -23.08
C LYS A 32 -50.56 -12.68 -23.74
N GLU A 33 -50.97 -12.55 -25.00
CA GLU A 33 -51.64 -13.61 -25.75
C GLU A 33 -50.71 -14.83 -25.94
N LYS A 34 -49.45 -14.60 -26.30
CA LYS A 34 -48.42 -15.66 -26.36
C LYS A 34 -48.20 -16.36 -25.02
N GLU A 35 -48.22 -15.62 -23.90
CA GLU A 35 -48.10 -16.21 -22.57
C GLU A 35 -49.36 -17.02 -22.18
N ARG A 36 -50.57 -16.55 -22.54
CA ARG A 36 -51.82 -17.33 -22.36
C ARG A 36 -51.77 -18.65 -23.13
N LEU A 37 -51.35 -18.61 -24.40
CA LEU A 37 -51.20 -19.82 -25.22
C LEU A 37 -50.13 -20.79 -24.65
N ARG A 38 -49.02 -20.27 -24.13
CA ARG A 38 -48.01 -21.09 -23.44
C ARG A 38 -48.56 -21.74 -22.17
N TYR A 39 -49.38 -21.03 -21.41
CA TYR A 39 -50.02 -21.55 -20.20
C TYR A 39 -51.01 -22.68 -20.54
N LEU A 40 -51.85 -22.49 -21.55
CA LEU A 40 -52.78 -23.52 -22.04
C LEU A 40 -52.04 -24.78 -22.51
N LYS A 41 -51.00 -24.65 -23.33
CA LYS A 41 -50.16 -25.78 -23.76
C LYS A 41 -49.48 -26.53 -22.60
N LYS A 42 -49.15 -25.84 -21.51
CA LYS A 42 -48.59 -26.48 -20.30
C LYS A 42 -49.66 -27.19 -19.46
N LYS A 43 -50.90 -26.70 -19.49
CA LYS A 43 -52.06 -27.35 -18.87
C LYS A 43 -52.42 -28.64 -19.63
N GLU A 44 -52.46 -28.59 -20.96
CA GLU A 44 -52.65 -29.77 -21.83
C GLU A 44 -51.57 -30.82 -21.62
N LYS A 45 -50.29 -30.40 -21.50
CA LYS A 45 -49.16 -31.31 -21.21
C LYS A 45 -49.06 -31.78 -19.75
N ARG A 46 -50.07 -31.50 -18.91
CA ARG A 46 -50.10 -31.81 -17.46
C ARG A 46 -48.89 -31.31 -16.65
N GLN A 47 -48.16 -30.31 -17.15
CA GLN A 47 -47.02 -29.69 -16.46
C GLN A 47 -47.46 -28.64 -15.44
N VAL A 48 -48.71 -28.17 -15.51
CA VAL A 48 -49.35 -27.29 -14.53
C VAL A 48 -50.65 -27.97 -14.07
N ILE A 49 -50.62 -28.52 -12.87
CA ILE A 49 -51.75 -29.23 -12.26
C ILE A 49 -52.68 -28.19 -11.58
N PRO A 50 -54.00 -28.21 -11.86
CA PRO A 50 -55.01 -27.40 -11.16
C PRO A 50 -54.93 -27.61 -9.64
N ILE A 51 -55.37 -26.63 -8.85
CA ILE A 51 -55.25 -26.76 -7.40
C ILE A 51 -56.17 -27.85 -6.85
N GLU A 52 -57.32 -28.10 -7.48
CA GLU A 52 -58.25 -29.15 -7.06
C GLU A 52 -57.62 -30.55 -7.18
N GLU A 53 -56.78 -30.76 -8.21
CA GLU A 53 -56.13 -32.05 -8.49
C GLU A 53 -54.83 -32.31 -7.69
N LYS A 54 -54.42 -31.36 -6.83
CA LYS A 54 -53.22 -31.52 -5.99
C LYS A 54 -53.55 -32.26 -4.70
N SER A 55 -52.57 -33.00 -4.17
CA SER A 55 -52.72 -33.64 -2.86
C SER A 55 -53.04 -32.59 -1.76
N PRO A 56 -53.76 -32.95 -0.69
CA PRO A 56 -54.09 -32.04 0.41
C PRO A 56 -52.84 -31.40 1.07
N ARG A 57 -51.68 -32.04 0.98
CA ARG A 57 -50.40 -31.50 1.47
C ARG A 57 -49.86 -30.41 0.53
N ASP A 58 -49.94 -30.63 -0.77
CA ASP A 58 -49.45 -29.69 -1.78
C ASP A 58 -50.37 -28.49 -1.94
N GLN A 59 -51.68 -28.69 -1.79
CA GLN A 59 -52.65 -27.59 -1.69
C GLN A 59 -52.30 -26.66 -0.53
N ARG A 60 -51.99 -27.21 0.65
CA ARG A 60 -51.58 -26.43 1.83
C ARG A 60 -50.28 -25.65 1.58
N GLN A 61 -49.28 -26.27 0.96
CA GLN A 61 -48.03 -25.57 0.59
C GLN A 61 -48.26 -24.46 -0.44
N GLN A 62 -49.09 -24.70 -1.45
CA GLN A 62 -49.39 -23.72 -2.49
C GLN A 62 -50.13 -22.50 -1.89
N ARG A 63 -51.15 -22.74 -1.05
CA ARG A 63 -51.87 -21.68 -0.33
C ARG A 63 -50.95 -20.90 0.63
N LYS A 64 -49.96 -21.56 1.25
CA LYS A 64 -48.93 -20.89 2.06
C LYS A 64 -48.08 -19.94 1.20
N LYS A 65 -47.58 -20.40 0.04
CA LYS A 65 -46.82 -19.56 -0.90
C LYS A 65 -47.63 -18.35 -1.37
N TRP A 66 -48.92 -18.52 -1.65
CA TRP A 66 -49.81 -17.41 -2.02
C TRP A 66 -49.99 -16.38 -0.90
N ARG A 67 -50.17 -16.83 0.36
CA ARG A 67 -50.24 -15.94 1.52
C ARG A 67 -48.95 -15.14 1.71
N GLU A 68 -47.79 -15.79 1.57
CA GLU A 68 -46.47 -15.12 1.66
C GLU A 68 -46.27 -14.10 0.54
N ALA A 69 -46.66 -14.43 -0.70
CA ALA A 69 -46.58 -13.51 -1.84
C ALA A 69 -47.51 -12.30 -1.68
N SER A 70 -48.74 -12.52 -1.22
CA SER A 70 -49.71 -11.45 -0.94
C SER A 70 -49.23 -10.53 0.20
N LYS A 71 -48.62 -11.10 1.26
CA LYS A 71 -47.99 -10.31 2.34
C LYS A 71 -46.87 -9.42 1.79
N LYS A 72 -45.94 -9.97 1.00
CA LYS A 72 -44.86 -9.18 0.37
C LYS A 72 -45.39 -8.09 -0.56
N TYR A 73 -46.45 -8.36 -1.32
CA TYR A 73 -47.09 -7.37 -2.17
C TYR A 73 -47.67 -6.21 -1.35
N ARG A 74 -48.39 -6.51 -0.25
CA ARG A 74 -48.93 -5.50 0.67
C ARG A 74 -47.83 -4.67 1.34
N GLU A 75 -46.75 -5.31 1.78
CA GLU A 75 -45.58 -4.62 2.35
C GLU A 75 -44.94 -3.67 1.32
N LYS A 76 -44.80 -4.11 0.06
CA LYS A 76 -44.25 -3.29 -1.02
C LYS A 76 -45.16 -2.11 -1.40
N LYS A 77 -46.49 -2.29 -1.32
CA LYS A 77 -47.47 -1.22 -1.56
C LYS A 77 -47.47 -0.21 -0.41
N ARG A 78 -47.33 -0.66 0.85
CA ARG A 78 -47.14 0.21 2.03
C ARG A 78 -45.84 1.01 1.94
N ALA A 79 -44.74 0.38 1.50
CA ALA A 79 -43.47 1.06 1.29
C ALA A 79 -43.56 2.16 0.22
N LYS A 80 -44.27 1.91 -0.90
CA LYS A 80 -44.54 2.94 -1.92
C LYS A 80 -45.48 4.06 -1.44
N GLY A 81 -46.46 3.75 -0.59
CA GLY A 81 -47.35 4.75 0.01
C GLY A 81 -46.66 5.66 1.04
N ASN A 82 -45.57 5.21 1.65
CA ASN A 82 -44.74 6.05 2.52
C ASN A 82 -43.74 6.93 1.74
N GLU A 83 -43.51 6.65 0.46
CA GLU A 83 -42.65 7.44 -0.43
C GLU A 83 -43.37 8.69 -0.98
N SER A 84 -44.70 8.75 -0.89
CA SER A 84 -45.54 9.90 -1.30
C SER A 84 -45.82 10.91 -0.16
N MET A 85 -45.01 10.91 0.90
CA MET A 85 -45.07 11.87 2.02
C MET A 85 -43.76 12.70 2.12
N LEU A 86 -43.19 13.02 0.96
CA LEU A 86 -42.17 14.06 0.80
C LEU A 86 -42.80 15.16 -0.07
N PRO A 87 -42.80 16.45 0.34
CA PRO A 87 -43.43 17.50 -0.46
C PRO A 87 -42.77 17.60 -1.83
N GLU A 88 -43.58 17.40 -2.86
CA GLU A 88 -43.28 17.63 -4.25
C GLU A 88 -43.05 19.14 -4.44
N VAL A 89 -41.82 19.54 -4.79
CA VAL A 89 -41.53 20.92 -5.20
C VAL A 89 -42.18 21.13 -6.56
N VAL A 90 -43.41 21.64 -6.53
CA VAL A 90 -44.14 22.11 -7.69
C VAL A 90 -43.33 23.23 -8.34
N LEU A 91 -42.75 22.92 -9.51
CA LEU A 91 -42.30 23.92 -10.47
C LEU A 91 -43.54 24.65 -10.99
N ILE A 92 -43.82 25.83 -10.45
CA ILE A 92 -44.80 26.74 -11.03
C ILE A 92 -44.18 27.30 -12.32
N LYS A 93 -44.71 26.83 -13.45
CA LYS A 93 -44.69 27.58 -14.71
C LYS A 93 -45.70 28.70 -14.57
N SER A 94 -45.25 29.94 -14.51
CA SER A 94 -46.14 31.10 -14.60
C SER A 94 -46.18 31.56 -16.05
N GLN A 95 -47.13 31.04 -16.82
CA GLN A 95 -47.83 31.87 -17.79
C GLN A 95 -48.82 32.73 -17.00
N ASN A 96 -48.88 34.03 -17.26
CA ASN A 96 -50.10 34.81 -17.14
C ASN A 96 -49.95 36.08 -17.99
N GLN A 97 -50.81 36.16 -18.99
CA GLN A 97 -51.18 37.38 -19.70
C GLN A 97 -52.06 38.26 -18.80
N GLU A 98 -51.88 39.57 -18.98
CA GLU A 98 -52.86 40.66 -19.01
C GLU A 98 -54.20 40.46 -18.27
N ASP A 99 -54.48 41.34 -17.29
CA ASP A 99 -55.34 42.50 -17.57
C ASP A 99 -55.40 43.55 -16.42
N THR A 100 -55.12 44.79 -16.85
CA THR A 100 -55.64 46.13 -16.45
C THR A 100 -56.19 46.45 -15.04
N SER A 101 -55.59 47.46 -14.39
CA SER A 101 -56.19 48.80 -14.16
C SER A 101 -55.28 49.75 -13.35
N SER A 102 -54.92 50.86 -14.01
CA SER A 102 -54.71 52.24 -13.50
C SER A 102 -54.21 52.51 -12.08
N GLU A 103 -53.04 53.15 -11.95
CA GLU A 103 -52.96 54.58 -11.58
C GLU A 103 -51.54 55.15 -11.80
N THR A 104 -51.53 56.34 -12.38
CA THR A 104 -50.42 57.15 -12.88
C THR A 104 -49.64 57.78 -11.73
N THR A 105 -48.31 57.90 -11.81
CA THR A 105 -47.58 59.18 -11.67
C THR A 105 -46.12 59.02 -12.14
N THR A 106 -45.78 59.89 -13.06
CA THR A 106 -44.54 60.10 -13.81
C THR A 106 -43.36 60.47 -12.92
N GLN A 107 -42.16 59.95 -13.23
CA GLN A 107 -40.93 60.75 -13.25
C GLN A 107 -39.81 60.06 -14.04
N THR A 108 -39.45 60.73 -15.13
CA THR A 108 -38.41 60.43 -16.12
C THR A 108 -37.02 60.77 -15.57
N SER A 109 -36.01 59.92 -15.80
CA SER A 109 -34.70 60.30 -16.37
C SER A 109 -33.63 59.18 -16.29
N ALA A 110 -32.76 59.19 -17.31
CA ALA A 110 -31.48 58.49 -17.46
C ALA A 110 -31.50 57.00 -17.85
N ALA A 111 -31.65 56.76 -19.16
CA ALA A 111 -31.17 55.53 -19.80
C ALA A 111 -29.64 55.48 -19.73
N VAL A 112 -29.11 54.51 -18.99
CA VAL A 112 -27.73 54.03 -19.13
C VAL A 112 -27.84 52.61 -19.66
N GLU A 113 -27.48 52.41 -20.94
CA GLU A 113 -27.27 51.07 -21.49
C GLU A 113 -26.20 50.36 -20.65
N LYS A 114 -26.59 49.28 -19.98
CA LYS A 114 -25.63 48.41 -19.26
C LYS A 114 -25.30 47.19 -20.12
N ASP A 115 -24.01 46.92 -20.24
CA ASP A 115 -23.44 45.83 -21.03
C ASP A 115 -24.07 44.46 -20.69
N PRO A 116 -24.31 43.58 -21.69
CA PRO A 116 -24.89 42.24 -21.49
C PRO A 116 -24.08 41.34 -20.54
N VAL A 117 -22.79 41.61 -20.38
CA VAL A 117 -21.85 40.85 -19.54
C VAL A 117 -22.12 41.10 -18.04
N ASP A 118 -22.57 42.29 -17.66
CA ASP A 118 -22.79 42.67 -16.26
C ASP A 118 -24.10 42.06 -15.71
N CYS A 119 -25.11 41.93 -16.58
CA CYS A 119 -26.37 41.23 -16.28
C CYS A 119 -26.15 39.72 -16.05
N LEU A 120 -25.32 39.07 -16.88
CA LEU A 120 -24.97 37.66 -16.74
C LEU A 120 -24.16 37.38 -15.46
N THR A 121 -23.23 38.28 -15.11
CA THR A 121 -22.41 38.18 -13.90
C THR A 121 -23.24 38.34 -12.62
N THR A 122 -24.27 39.20 -12.67
CA THR A 122 -25.24 39.37 -11.58
C THR A 122 -26.13 38.13 -11.42
N LEU A 123 -26.58 37.53 -12.52
CA LEU A 123 -27.39 36.30 -12.52
C LEU A 123 -26.62 35.07 -12.01
N ILE A 124 -25.34 34.94 -12.40
CA ILE A 124 -24.42 33.90 -11.91
C ILE A 124 -24.18 34.08 -10.40
N SER A 125 -23.96 35.32 -9.95
CA SER A 125 -23.77 35.63 -8.53
C SER A 125 -25.00 35.28 -7.69
N GLN A 126 -26.22 35.54 -8.19
CA GLN A 126 -27.47 35.15 -7.53
C GLN A 126 -27.64 33.63 -7.46
N LYS A 127 -27.31 32.88 -8.53
CA LYS A 127 -27.33 31.41 -8.54
C LYS A 127 -26.32 30.81 -7.56
N ILE A 128 -25.09 31.36 -7.49
CA ILE A 128 -24.07 30.93 -6.53
C ILE A 128 -24.54 31.16 -5.09
N ARG A 129 -25.18 32.31 -4.82
CA ARG A 129 -25.76 32.62 -3.50
C ARG A 129 -26.84 31.61 -3.10
N HIS A 130 -27.69 31.24 -4.06
CA HIS A 130 -28.75 30.25 -3.83
C HIS A 130 -28.20 28.84 -3.57
N ILE A 131 -27.17 28.41 -4.31
CA ILE A 131 -26.48 27.12 -4.08
C ILE A 131 -25.83 27.10 -2.69
N ARG A 132 -25.12 28.17 -2.31
CA ARG A 132 -24.51 28.30 -0.97
C ARG A 132 -25.54 28.23 0.15
N TYR A 133 -26.70 28.86 -0.03
CA TYR A 133 -27.80 28.79 0.93
C TYR A 133 -28.36 27.36 1.09
N ILE A 134 -28.55 26.64 -0.02
CA ILE A 134 -29.01 25.23 0.00
C ILE A 134 -27.98 24.33 0.70
N GLU A 135 -26.70 24.49 0.41
CA GLU A 135 -25.62 23.74 1.06
C GLU A 135 -25.54 24.04 2.55
N GLN A 136 -25.71 25.30 2.95
CA GLN A 136 -25.72 25.69 4.37
C GLN A 136 -26.92 25.09 5.11
N LYS A 137 -28.09 24.99 4.47
CA LYS A 137 -29.27 24.32 5.01
C LYS A 137 -29.05 22.81 5.17
N LYS A 138 -28.43 22.15 4.17
CA LYS A 138 -28.02 20.73 4.25
C LYS A 138 -27.00 20.50 5.37
N ARG A 139 -26.02 21.40 5.52
CA ARG A 139 -25.00 21.34 6.58
C ARG A 139 -25.61 21.47 7.97
N LYS A 140 -26.56 22.39 8.18
CA LYS A 140 -27.31 22.52 9.44
C LYS A 140 -28.12 21.26 9.77
N SER A 141 -28.77 20.66 8.78
CA SER A 141 -29.48 19.37 8.94
C SER A 141 -28.54 18.23 9.34
N LEU A 142 -27.38 18.11 8.70
CA LEU A 142 -26.38 17.09 9.00
C LEU A 142 -25.76 17.26 10.40
N ILE A 143 -25.48 18.49 10.81
CA ILE A 143 -24.97 18.78 12.17
C ILE A 143 -25.97 18.32 13.23
N LYS A 144 -27.28 18.54 13.01
CA LYS A 144 -28.32 18.09 13.93
C LYS A 144 -28.36 16.55 14.05
N ILE A 145 -28.29 15.85 12.92
CA ILE A 145 -28.23 14.36 12.90
C ILE A 145 -26.99 13.85 13.64
N VAL A 146 -25.83 14.48 13.44
CA VAL A 146 -24.58 14.10 14.14
C VAL A 146 -24.70 14.33 15.65
N GLN A 147 -25.33 15.41 16.09
CA GLN A 147 -25.58 15.68 17.51
C GLN A 147 -26.52 14.65 18.13
N ASP A 148 -27.58 14.26 17.42
CA ASP A 148 -28.52 13.24 17.88
C ASP A 148 -27.84 11.86 18.01
N LEU A 149 -27.03 11.47 17.02
CA LEU A 149 -26.24 10.22 17.05
C LEU A 149 -25.17 10.22 18.17
N ARG A 150 -24.62 11.38 18.53
CA ARG A 150 -23.71 11.50 19.67
C ARG A 150 -24.44 11.28 21.00
N LYS A 151 -25.63 11.89 21.17
CA LYS A 151 -26.48 11.67 22.36
C LYS A 151 -26.90 10.21 22.49
N GLU A 152 -27.27 9.56 21.39
CA GLU A 152 -27.62 8.14 21.40
C GLU A 152 -26.44 7.24 21.79
N ASN A 153 -25.24 7.52 21.26
CA ASN A 153 -24.02 6.80 21.65
C ASN A 153 -23.67 6.98 23.13
N GLU A 154 -23.86 8.17 23.70
CA GLU A 154 -23.66 8.38 25.14
C GLU A 154 -24.67 7.59 25.99
N ASN A 155 -25.93 7.56 25.58
CA ASN A 155 -26.96 6.76 26.24
C ASN A 155 -26.65 5.26 26.17
N LEU A 156 -26.16 4.77 25.03
CA LEU A 156 -25.70 3.39 24.88
C LEU A 156 -24.48 3.08 25.75
N LYS A 157 -23.52 4.01 25.86
CA LYS A 157 -22.38 3.88 26.79
C LYS A 157 -22.82 3.83 28.25
N LYS A 158 -23.79 4.65 28.66
CA LYS A 158 -24.39 4.62 30.01
C LYS A 158 -25.07 3.28 30.29
N LYS A 159 -25.89 2.78 29.36
CA LYS A 159 -26.52 1.44 29.47
C LYS A 159 -25.47 0.33 29.56
N LEU A 160 -24.39 0.41 28.80
CA LEU A 160 -23.30 -0.57 28.86
C LEU A 160 -22.58 -0.55 30.21
N ARG A 161 -22.33 0.63 30.79
CA ARG A 161 -21.77 0.77 32.14
C ARG A 161 -22.69 0.15 33.18
N GLN A 162 -24.01 0.41 33.10
CA GLN A 162 -24.98 -0.18 34.01
C GLN A 162 -24.97 -1.70 33.97
N VAL A 163 -25.03 -2.31 32.77
CA VAL A 163 -24.94 -3.77 32.60
C VAL A 163 -23.63 -4.35 33.12
N THR A 164 -22.54 -3.58 33.05
CA THR A 164 -21.23 -3.99 33.57
C THR A 164 -21.21 -3.97 35.10
N VAL A 165 -21.77 -2.93 35.72
CA VAL A 165 -21.94 -2.82 37.17
C VAL A 165 -22.85 -3.92 37.70
N ASP A 166 -23.97 -4.19 37.04
CA ASP A 166 -24.91 -5.24 37.43
C ASP A 166 -24.25 -6.63 37.38
N LYS A 167 -23.42 -6.88 36.35
CA LYS A 167 -22.60 -8.11 36.27
C LYS A 167 -21.59 -8.19 37.41
N LEU A 168 -20.91 -7.10 37.74
CA LEU A 168 -19.92 -7.05 38.81
C LEU A 168 -20.56 -7.29 40.18
N GLN A 169 -21.73 -6.70 40.44
CA GLN A 169 -22.51 -6.94 41.65
C GLN A 169 -23.02 -8.38 41.73
N MET A 170 -23.46 -8.97 40.62
CA MET A 170 -23.83 -10.39 40.56
C MET A 170 -22.64 -11.33 40.82
N THR A 171 -21.43 -10.99 40.36
CA THR A 171 -20.21 -11.75 40.70
C THR A 171 -19.79 -11.56 42.15
N SER A 172 -19.87 -10.37 42.74
CA SER A 172 -19.59 -10.16 44.18
C SER A 172 -20.56 -10.93 45.08
N ARG A 173 -21.85 -10.99 44.72
CA ARG A 173 -22.84 -11.81 45.44
C ARG A 173 -22.57 -13.32 45.35
N LYS A 174 -21.94 -13.79 44.27
CA LYS A 174 -21.49 -15.19 44.12
C LYS A 174 -20.20 -15.49 44.88
N ILE A 175 -19.36 -14.49 45.13
CA ILE A 175 -18.12 -14.64 45.93
C ILE A 175 -18.44 -14.64 47.44
N GLN A 176 -19.46 -13.89 47.88
CA GLN A 176 -19.91 -13.89 49.28
C GLN A 176 -20.66 -15.17 49.69
N LYS A 177 -21.27 -15.90 48.74
CA LYS A 177 -21.84 -17.23 48.97
C LYS A 177 -20.75 -18.28 48.70
N GLY A 178 -19.99 -18.61 49.73
CA GLY A 178 -18.74 -19.37 49.65
C GLY A 178 -18.83 -20.79 49.12
N ASP A 179 -18.89 -20.96 47.80
CA ASP A 179 -18.60 -22.23 47.14
C ASP A 179 -17.09 -22.35 46.87
N LYS A 180 -16.42 -23.14 47.72
CA LYS A 180 -15.01 -23.54 47.58
C LYS A 180 -14.82 -24.34 46.28
N ILE A 181 -14.34 -23.71 45.21
CA ILE A 181 -13.82 -24.42 44.03
C ILE A 181 -12.29 -24.35 44.05
N LYS A 182 -11.65 -25.51 44.30
CA LYS A 182 -10.22 -25.73 44.14
C LYS A 182 -9.81 -25.47 42.68
N SER A 183 -9.08 -24.39 42.39
CA SER A 183 -8.58 -24.09 41.05
C SER A 183 -7.15 -24.58 40.84
N LYS A 184 -6.98 -25.59 39.99
CA LYS A 184 -5.76 -25.82 39.20
C LYS A 184 -5.48 -24.58 38.31
N PRO A 185 -4.23 -24.36 37.83
CA PRO A 185 -3.88 -23.16 37.07
C PRO A 185 -4.80 -23.01 35.84
N ALA A 186 -5.47 -21.85 35.73
CA ALA A 186 -6.40 -21.57 34.66
C ALA A 186 -5.65 -21.43 33.32
N GLN A 187 -5.86 -22.39 32.41
CA GLN A 187 -5.46 -22.23 31.01
C GLN A 187 -6.17 -21.02 30.39
N PRO A 188 -5.53 -20.30 29.45
CA PRO A 188 -6.11 -19.11 28.82
C PRO A 188 -7.48 -19.42 28.22
N LYS A 189 -8.48 -18.59 28.52
CA LYS A 189 -9.87 -18.77 28.07
C LYS A 189 -9.92 -18.78 26.54
N ASN A 190 -10.18 -19.96 25.98
CA ASN A 190 -10.22 -20.26 24.55
C ASN A 190 -11.31 -19.47 23.81
N LYS A 191 -10.94 -18.73 22.76
CA LYS A 191 -11.92 -18.13 21.84
C LYS A 191 -12.38 -19.17 20.81
N ASN A 192 -13.62 -19.65 20.94
CA ASN A 192 -14.26 -20.46 19.91
C ASN A 192 -14.73 -19.56 18.75
N LEU A 193 -13.92 -19.43 17.69
CA LEU A 193 -14.36 -18.76 16.46
C LEU A 193 -15.31 -19.67 15.65
N THR A 194 -16.33 -19.08 15.04
CA THR A 194 -17.21 -19.80 14.11
C THR A 194 -16.44 -20.28 12.88
N GLY A 195 -16.82 -21.46 12.35
CA GLY A 195 -16.14 -22.11 11.22
C GLY A 195 -15.78 -21.18 10.04
N PRO A 196 -16.69 -20.32 9.54
CA PRO A 196 -16.36 -19.41 8.43
C PRO A 196 -15.30 -18.35 8.77
N LYS A 197 -15.34 -17.80 9.99
CA LYS A 197 -14.36 -16.82 10.46
C LYS A 197 -12.99 -17.48 10.64
N LEU A 198 -12.98 -18.71 11.15
CA LEU A 198 -11.77 -19.51 11.30
C LEU A 198 -11.10 -19.82 9.97
N ILE A 199 -11.89 -20.20 8.95
CA ILE A 199 -11.37 -20.46 7.60
C ILE A 199 -10.78 -19.19 6.99
N SER A 200 -11.45 -18.04 7.15
CA SER A 200 -10.95 -16.74 6.69
C SER A 200 -9.62 -16.38 7.35
N LEU A 201 -9.51 -16.60 8.67
CA LEU A 201 -8.29 -16.37 9.43
C LEU A 201 -7.14 -17.27 8.94
N ILE A 202 -7.38 -18.57 8.72
CA ILE A 202 -6.37 -19.50 8.20
C ILE A 202 -5.89 -19.06 6.81
N LYS A 203 -6.80 -18.64 5.93
CA LYS A 203 -6.42 -18.15 4.59
C LYS A 203 -5.58 -16.88 4.69
N LYS A 204 -6.00 -15.90 5.48
CA LYS A 204 -5.23 -14.66 5.72
C LYS A 204 -3.87 -14.97 6.32
N PHE A 205 -3.78 -15.92 7.25
CA PHE A 205 -2.53 -16.34 7.86
C PHE A 205 -1.55 -16.92 6.83
N PHE A 206 -2.03 -17.78 5.92
CA PHE A 206 -1.18 -18.28 4.84
C PHE A 206 -0.80 -17.21 3.83
N GLU A 207 -1.65 -16.22 3.57
CA GLU A 207 -1.37 -15.11 2.65
C GLU A 207 -0.38 -14.07 3.22
N GLN A 208 0.04 -14.20 4.48
CA GLN A 208 1.07 -13.35 5.06
C GLN A 208 2.45 -13.70 4.53
N ASP A 209 3.22 -12.66 4.19
CA ASP A 209 4.57 -12.79 3.62
C ASP A 209 5.57 -13.49 4.58
N SER A 210 5.31 -13.52 5.89
CA SER A 210 6.11 -14.27 6.90
C SER A 210 5.80 -15.76 6.99
N ASN A 211 4.70 -16.20 6.39
CA ASN A 211 4.29 -17.61 6.40
C ASN A 211 4.36 -18.23 5.01
N SER A 212 4.18 -17.42 3.96
CA SER A 212 4.48 -17.81 2.59
C SER A 212 4.97 -16.64 1.76
N ILE A 213 5.87 -16.87 0.80
CA ILE A 213 6.43 -15.83 -0.08
C ILE A 213 5.79 -15.92 -1.46
N ILE A 214 5.42 -14.78 -2.05
CA ILE A 214 4.99 -14.75 -3.46
C ILE A 214 6.19 -15.03 -4.36
N ILE A 215 6.03 -15.97 -5.29
CA ILE A 215 7.06 -16.24 -6.29
C ILE A 215 6.85 -15.26 -7.45
N PRO A 216 7.80 -14.38 -7.80
CA PRO A 216 7.57 -13.31 -8.79
C PRO A 216 7.56 -13.79 -10.26
N GLY A 217 7.88 -15.07 -10.51
CA GLY A 217 8.03 -15.61 -11.85
C GLY A 217 6.74 -15.60 -12.69
N LYS A 218 6.86 -15.22 -13.96
CA LYS A 218 5.75 -15.26 -14.93
C LYS A 218 5.12 -16.66 -15.01
N LYS A 219 5.91 -17.73 -15.13
CA LYS A 219 5.39 -19.11 -15.21
C LYS A 219 4.96 -19.70 -13.85
N GLN A 220 5.06 -18.94 -12.76
CA GLN A 220 4.85 -19.43 -11.40
C GLN A 220 3.44 -19.13 -10.87
N TYR A 221 2.41 -19.59 -11.58
CA TYR A 221 1.00 -19.51 -11.16
C TYR A 221 0.35 -20.88 -11.11
N ILE A 222 -0.82 -20.96 -10.46
CA ILE A 222 -1.63 -22.17 -10.42
C ILE A 222 -3.10 -21.82 -10.62
N THR A 223 -3.78 -22.68 -11.39
CA THR A 223 -5.21 -22.56 -11.67
C THR A 223 -5.92 -23.76 -11.08
N ARG A 224 -6.92 -23.52 -10.24
CA ARG A 224 -7.81 -24.56 -9.71
C ARG A 224 -9.22 -24.01 -9.62
N ASN A 225 -10.22 -24.80 -10.03
CA ASN A 225 -11.63 -24.40 -10.03
C ASN A 225 -11.91 -23.08 -10.79
N LYS A 226 -11.25 -22.88 -11.94
CA LYS A 226 -11.32 -21.65 -12.75
C LYS A 226 -10.84 -20.36 -12.05
N VAL A 227 -10.19 -20.49 -10.89
CA VAL A 227 -9.53 -19.39 -10.20
C VAL A 227 -8.03 -19.51 -10.42
N GLN A 228 -7.43 -18.49 -11.04
CA GLN A 228 -6.00 -18.40 -11.26
C GLN A 228 -5.37 -17.49 -10.21
N LYS A 229 -4.28 -17.93 -9.58
CA LYS A 229 -3.55 -17.18 -8.56
C LYS A 229 -2.04 -17.37 -8.72
N GLN A 230 -1.26 -16.35 -8.36
CA GLN A 230 0.21 -16.46 -8.25
C GLN A 230 0.56 -17.49 -7.19
N LYS A 231 1.55 -18.36 -7.48
CA LYS A 231 2.03 -19.32 -6.48
C LYS A 231 2.67 -18.55 -5.32
N ARG A 232 2.33 -18.99 -4.11
CA ARG A 232 2.99 -18.61 -2.86
C ARG A 232 3.67 -19.84 -2.29
N GLN A 233 4.87 -19.70 -1.78
CA GLN A 233 5.64 -20.82 -1.23
C GLN A 233 5.68 -20.74 0.28
N LEU A 234 5.39 -21.84 0.96
CA LEU A 234 5.53 -21.91 2.42
C LEU A 234 6.99 -21.69 2.84
N ILE A 235 7.19 -20.85 3.85
CA ILE A 235 8.51 -20.61 4.44
C ILE A 235 8.88 -21.74 5.40
N LEU A 236 7.93 -22.17 6.24
CA LEU A 236 8.13 -23.21 7.25
C LEU A 236 7.24 -24.44 7.01
N PRO A 237 7.58 -25.60 7.57
CA PRO A 237 6.71 -26.77 7.59
C PRO A 237 5.32 -26.46 8.18
N LEU A 238 4.28 -27.10 7.66
CA LEU A 238 2.90 -26.86 8.09
C LEU A 238 2.69 -27.07 9.60
N LYS A 239 3.40 -28.02 10.22
CA LYS A 239 3.31 -28.29 11.66
C LYS A 239 3.81 -27.11 12.49
N GLN A 240 4.91 -26.49 12.08
CA GLN A 240 5.45 -25.29 12.73
C GLN A 240 4.55 -24.08 12.50
N LEU A 241 4.04 -23.90 11.28
CA LEU A 241 3.09 -22.83 10.96
C LEU A 241 1.76 -22.98 11.72
N HIS A 242 1.32 -24.22 11.97
CA HIS A 242 0.14 -24.50 12.79
C HIS A 242 0.36 -24.11 14.25
N ASN A 243 1.52 -24.47 14.83
CA ASN A 243 1.89 -24.03 16.18
C ASN A 243 1.98 -22.50 16.25
N LYS A 244 2.59 -21.86 15.24
CA LYS A 244 2.67 -20.41 15.12
C LYS A 244 1.28 -19.75 15.07
N LEU A 245 0.34 -20.29 14.30
CA LEU A 245 -1.05 -19.80 14.25
C LEU A 245 -1.73 -19.90 15.62
N ILE A 246 -1.55 -21.01 16.34
CA ILE A 246 -2.13 -21.22 17.67
C ILE A 246 -1.56 -20.20 18.66
N LEU A 247 -0.25 -19.99 18.65
CA LEU A 247 0.44 -19.03 19.52
C LEU A 247 0.06 -17.58 19.19
N GLU A 248 0.06 -17.19 17.91
CA GLU A 248 -0.25 -15.82 17.48
C GLU A 248 -1.70 -15.41 17.79
N HIS A 249 -2.66 -16.33 17.67
CA HIS A 249 -4.08 -15.99 17.76
C HIS A 249 -4.81 -16.59 18.97
N GLY A 250 -4.17 -17.47 19.74
CA GLY A 250 -4.79 -18.11 20.91
C GLY A 250 -6.04 -18.95 20.55
N ILE A 251 -6.02 -19.61 19.39
CA ILE A 251 -7.16 -20.35 18.83
C ILE A 251 -6.95 -21.86 18.86
N ARG A 252 -8.03 -22.62 19.06
CA ARG A 252 -8.01 -24.09 18.98
C ARG A 252 -8.39 -24.55 17.58
N VAL A 253 -7.41 -25.00 16.80
CA VAL A 253 -7.58 -25.54 15.45
C VAL A 253 -6.86 -26.86 15.36
N SER A 254 -7.52 -27.91 14.84
CA SER A 254 -6.82 -29.18 14.60
C SER A 254 -5.85 -29.04 13.42
N TYR A 255 -4.71 -29.73 13.48
CA TYR A 255 -3.72 -29.73 12.40
C TYR A 255 -4.36 -30.12 11.06
N ALA A 256 -5.21 -31.16 11.07
CA ALA A 256 -5.94 -31.61 9.87
C ALA A 256 -6.85 -30.52 9.29
N PHE A 257 -7.57 -29.76 10.13
CA PHE A 257 -8.42 -28.67 9.68
C PHE A 257 -7.61 -27.52 9.08
N PHE A 258 -6.48 -27.19 9.70
CA PHE A 258 -5.53 -26.18 9.22
C PHE A 258 -4.98 -26.55 7.83
N CYS A 259 -4.48 -27.77 7.67
CA CYS A 259 -3.95 -28.26 6.39
C CYS A 259 -5.01 -28.28 5.28
N ARG A 260 -6.25 -28.70 5.61
CA ARG A 260 -7.37 -28.78 4.64
C ARG A 260 -7.78 -27.41 4.10
N HIS A 261 -7.67 -26.36 4.92
CA HIS A 261 -8.07 -25.01 4.55
C HIS A 261 -6.92 -24.13 4.03
N ARG A 262 -5.74 -24.73 3.82
CA ARG A 262 -4.65 -24.10 3.08
C ARG A 262 -5.14 -23.71 1.67
N PRO A 263 -4.95 -22.45 1.25
CA PRO A 263 -5.27 -22.05 -0.11
C PRO A 263 -4.50 -22.89 -1.14
N PHE A 264 -5.15 -23.27 -2.25
CA PHE A 264 -4.51 -24.12 -3.26
C PHE A 264 -3.30 -23.47 -3.95
N TRP A 265 -3.21 -22.14 -3.91
CA TRP A 265 -2.08 -21.38 -4.45
C TRP A 265 -0.89 -21.25 -3.50
N VAL A 266 -1.01 -21.78 -2.28
CA VAL A 266 0.09 -21.86 -1.32
C VAL A 266 0.69 -23.25 -1.41
N ILE A 267 1.82 -23.35 -2.10
CA ILE A 267 2.50 -24.60 -2.44
C ILE A 267 3.66 -24.90 -1.48
N PHE A 268 4.07 -26.17 -1.46
CA PHE A 268 5.29 -26.56 -0.77
C PHE A 268 6.53 -26.07 -1.53
N PRO A 269 7.63 -25.76 -0.82
CA PRO A 269 8.89 -25.42 -1.45
C PRO A 269 9.43 -26.59 -2.28
N THR A 270 9.84 -26.34 -3.53
CA THR A 270 10.62 -27.30 -4.35
C THR A 270 12.10 -26.93 -4.28
N LYS A 271 13.01 -27.91 -4.50
CA LYS A 271 14.48 -27.67 -4.43
C LYS A 271 14.93 -26.46 -5.28
N ALA A 272 14.41 -26.31 -6.50
CA ALA A 272 14.72 -25.19 -7.41
C ALA A 272 14.15 -23.82 -6.97
N LEU A 273 13.14 -23.80 -6.09
CA LEU A 273 12.56 -22.58 -5.53
C LEU A 273 12.96 -22.37 -4.06
N ARG A 274 13.78 -23.28 -3.50
CA ARG A 274 14.29 -23.27 -2.13
C ARG A 274 15.49 -22.33 -1.97
N GLU A 275 16.02 -21.80 -3.07
CA GLU A 275 17.00 -20.71 -3.07
C GLU A 275 16.28 -19.40 -2.67
N THR A 276 16.00 -19.37 -1.37
CA THR A 276 15.39 -18.34 -0.55
C THR A 276 16.42 -17.25 -0.26
N CYS A 277 15.97 -16.00 -0.35
CA CYS A 277 16.77 -14.78 -0.18
C CYS A 277 17.90 -14.60 -1.22
N ALA A 278 17.80 -13.54 -2.03
CA ALA A 278 18.86 -13.14 -2.97
C ALA A 278 19.82 -12.10 -2.35
N CYS A 279 19.85 -11.99 -1.01
CA CYS A 279 20.71 -11.05 -0.32
C CYS A 279 22.15 -11.58 -0.29
N ALA A 280 23.10 -10.70 -0.61
CA ALA A 280 24.52 -11.01 -0.50
C ALA A 280 24.93 -11.32 0.94
N ILE A 281 24.30 -10.70 1.95
CA ILE A 281 24.64 -10.93 3.38
C ILE A 281 24.31 -12.36 3.79
N HIS A 282 23.06 -12.82 3.55
CA HIS A 282 22.67 -14.21 3.81
C HIS A 282 23.52 -15.20 3.01
N SER A 283 23.72 -14.93 1.72
CA SER A 283 24.57 -15.77 0.86
C SER A 283 26.00 -15.87 1.38
N ASN A 284 26.60 -14.77 1.84
CA ASN A 284 27.98 -14.77 2.33
C ASN A 284 28.13 -15.50 3.66
N ILE A 285 27.15 -15.39 4.56
CA ILE A 285 27.11 -16.18 5.80
C ILE A 285 26.97 -17.66 5.45
N ASP A 286 26.05 -18.04 4.56
CA ASP A 286 25.90 -19.44 4.14
C ASP A 286 27.17 -19.99 3.50
N LEU A 287 27.85 -19.21 2.65
CA LEU A 287 29.10 -19.65 2.03
C LEU A 287 30.23 -19.81 3.06
N ALA A 288 30.31 -18.93 4.06
CA ALA A 288 31.28 -19.06 5.15
C ALA A 288 30.98 -20.28 6.05
N VAL A 289 29.71 -20.48 6.41
CA VAL A 289 29.26 -21.64 7.19
C VAL A 289 29.53 -22.94 6.44
N GLN A 290 29.20 -23.01 5.14
CA GLN A 290 29.49 -24.19 4.32
C GLN A 290 30.98 -24.46 4.16
N CYS A 291 31.82 -23.42 4.10
CA CYS A 291 33.28 -23.57 4.06
C CYS A 291 33.80 -24.26 5.33
N LEU A 292 33.43 -23.73 6.50
CA LEU A 292 33.83 -24.27 7.80
C LEU A 292 33.22 -25.65 8.08
N GLN A 293 31.98 -25.90 7.64
CA GLN A 293 31.31 -27.18 7.80
C GLN A 293 31.93 -28.28 6.94
N LYS A 294 32.40 -27.96 5.72
CA LYS A 294 33.15 -28.90 4.88
C LYS A 294 34.51 -29.27 5.47
N ALA A 295 35.13 -28.35 6.20
CA ALA A 295 36.36 -28.59 6.96
C ALA A 295 36.10 -29.29 8.31
N ASP A 296 34.86 -29.68 8.61
CA ASP A 296 34.40 -30.26 9.87
C ASP A 296 34.66 -29.40 11.13
N ILE A 297 34.87 -28.09 10.97
CA ILE A 297 35.16 -27.16 12.07
C ILE A 297 33.90 -26.82 12.85
N ILE A 298 32.76 -26.70 12.18
CA ILE A 298 31.45 -26.37 12.77
C ILE A 298 30.40 -27.42 12.41
N ARG A 299 29.32 -27.50 13.20
CA ARG A 299 28.23 -28.47 12.97
C ARG A 299 27.11 -27.90 12.11
N GLU A 300 26.95 -26.58 12.11
CA GLU A 300 25.90 -25.85 11.44
C GLU A 300 26.08 -25.86 9.91
N THR A 301 24.98 -26.04 9.18
CA THR A 301 25.02 -26.19 7.71
C THR A 301 24.55 -24.95 6.95
N ASN A 302 23.87 -24.03 7.63
CA ASN A 302 23.28 -22.83 7.05
C ASN A 302 23.09 -21.74 8.10
N PHE A 303 22.77 -20.52 7.66
CA PHE A 303 22.55 -19.37 8.52
C PHE A 303 21.38 -19.55 9.52
N GLU A 304 20.38 -20.39 9.21
CA GLU A 304 19.24 -20.60 10.10
C GLU A 304 19.66 -21.40 11.34
N GLN A 305 20.39 -22.49 11.13
CA GLN A 305 20.97 -23.30 12.21
C GLN A 305 21.97 -22.49 13.03
N LEU A 306 22.75 -21.63 12.37
CA LEU A 306 23.67 -20.69 13.02
C LEU A 306 22.94 -19.73 13.98
N LEU A 307 21.80 -19.18 13.55
CA LEU A 307 20.98 -18.33 14.42
C LEU A 307 20.32 -19.12 15.55
N GLU A 308 19.91 -20.37 15.30
CA GLU A 308 19.33 -21.24 16.34
C GLU A 308 20.35 -21.66 17.40
N SER A 309 21.62 -21.82 17.05
CA SER A 309 22.68 -22.10 18.03
C SER A 309 23.07 -20.86 18.84
N LEU A 310 23.10 -19.68 18.20
CA LEU A 310 23.54 -18.43 18.84
C LEU A 310 22.44 -17.66 19.58
N CYS A 311 21.18 -17.79 19.19
CA CYS A 311 20.05 -17.05 19.76
C CYS A 311 19.02 -17.98 20.41
N CYS A 312 18.36 -17.54 21.49
CA CYS A 312 17.25 -18.30 22.08
C CYS A 312 16.07 -18.46 21.12
N SER A 313 15.87 -17.47 20.25
CA SER A 313 14.93 -17.51 19.13
C SER A 313 15.40 -16.54 18.05
N ARG A 314 15.42 -17.00 16.80
CA ARG A 314 15.75 -16.18 15.61
C ARG A 314 14.76 -15.04 15.34
N TYR A 315 13.64 -15.00 16.04
CA TYR A 315 12.62 -13.95 15.92
C TYR A 315 12.56 -13.02 17.14
N ASN A 316 13.41 -13.23 18.15
CA ASN A 316 13.45 -12.39 19.32
C ASN A 316 14.39 -11.20 19.08
N ASP A 317 13.82 -10.00 19.06
CA ASP A 317 14.51 -8.74 18.86
C ASP A 317 15.68 -8.53 19.84
N ASN A 318 15.51 -8.86 21.12
CA ASN A 318 16.55 -8.70 22.14
C ASN A 318 17.71 -9.68 21.94
N CYS A 319 17.45 -10.87 21.38
CA CYS A 319 18.50 -11.84 21.05
C CYS A 319 19.36 -11.32 19.90
N LEU A 320 18.71 -10.81 18.84
CA LEU A 320 19.39 -10.29 17.65
C LEU A 320 20.15 -8.98 17.93
N LYS A 321 19.72 -8.19 18.90
CA LYS A 321 20.48 -7.03 19.39
C LYS A 321 21.63 -7.38 20.34
N ARG A 322 21.76 -8.65 20.75
CA ARG A 322 22.69 -9.12 21.80
C ARG A 322 22.42 -8.50 23.18
N GLU A 323 21.20 -8.06 23.44
CA GLU A 323 20.74 -7.52 24.74
C GLU A 323 20.08 -8.59 25.62
N CYS A 324 19.91 -9.81 25.11
CA CYS A 324 19.29 -10.92 25.82
C CYS A 324 20.22 -11.50 26.89
N ALA A 325 19.79 -11.50 28.15
CA ALA A 325 20.53 -12.04 29.28
C ALA A 325 20.98 -13.51 29.09
N SER A 326 20.23 -14.32 28.34
CA SER A 326 20.49 -15.76 28.17
C SER A 326 21.39 -16.11 26.97
N CYS A 327 21.57 -15.22 26.00
CA CYS A 327 22.36 -15.53 24.79
C CYS A 327 23.36 -14.45 24.36
N LYS A 328 23.47 -13.33 25.10
CA LYS A 328 24.42 -12.25 24.80
C LYS A 328 25.87 -12.72 24.68
N ASP A 329 26.26 -13.72 25.50
CA ASP A 329 27.63 -14.23 25.59
C ASP A 329 27.80 -15.59 24.88
N LYS A 330 26.77 -16.07 24.16
CA LYS A 330 26.88 -17.33 23.40
C LYS A 330 27.78 -17.13 22.19
N VAL A 331 28.78 -17.99 22.07
CA VAL A 331 29.74 -18.07 20.96
C VAL A 331 29.56 -19.42 20.26
N LEU A 332 29.99 -19.51 19.00
CA LEU A 332 29.99 -20.76 18.26
C LEU A 332 30.94 -21.78 18.89
N SER A 333 30.53 -23.04 18.88
CA SER A 333 31.39 -24.15 19.31
C SER A 333 32.16 -24.65 18.09
N TYR A 334 33.47 -24.41 18.07
CA TYR A 334 34.38 -24.94 17.05
C TYR A 334 34.94 -26.29 17.50
N LYS A 335 35.12 -27.23 16.57
CA LYS A 335 35.89 -28.46 16.79
C LYS A 335 37.39 -28.18 16.65
N GLU A 336 38.24 -29.12 17.07
CA GLU A 336 39.68 -29.05 16.84
C GLU A 336 39.99 -29.05 15.33
N PHE A 337 40.92 -28.20 14.90
CA PHE A 337 41.33 -28.07 13.51
C PHE A 337 42.84 -27.78 13.41
N SER A 338 43.48 -28.22 12.31
CA SER A 338 44.84 -27.79 11.94
C SER A 338 44.74 -26.54 11.08
N ASN A 339 45.56 -25.54 11.37
CA ASN A 339 45.59 -24.29 10.58
C ASN A 339 46.50 -24.37 9.35
N ASP A 340 47.13 -25.52 9.10
CA ASP A 340 48.07 -25.72 7.98
C ASP A 340 47.35 -26.04 6.66
N GLN A 341 46.05 -26.32 6.73
CA GLN A 341 45.22 -26.61 5.57
C GLN A 341 44.76 -25.30 4.91
N SER A 342 44.74 -25.25 3.58
CA SER A 342 44.12 -24.16 2.84
C SER A 342 42.66 -24.48 2.54
N LEU A 343 41.77 -23.51 2.80
CA LEU A 343 40.35 -23.57 2.49
C LEU A 343 40.00 -22.58 1.38
N THR A 344 39.11 -22.96 0.47
CA THR A 344 38.58 -22.03 -0.54
C THR A 344 37.29 -21.41 -0.04
N LEU A 345 37.36 -20.16 0.42
CA LEU A 345 36.20 -19.38 0.81
C LEU A 345 35.62 -18.62 -0.39
N TYR A 346 34.33 -18.83 -0.65
CA TYR A 346 33.60 -18.05 -1.64
C TYR A 346 32.81 -16.93 -0.98
N HIS A 347 32.76 -15.76 -1.61
CA HIS A 347 31.89 -14.66 -1.17
C HIS A 347 31.46 -13.78 -2.35
N TRP A 348 30.28 -13.20 -2.25
CA TRP A 348 29.78 -12.18 -3.16
C TRP A 348 30.36 -10.83 -2.79
N VAL A 349 31.07 -10.22 -3.73
CA VAL A 349 31.69 -8.91 -3.56
C VAL A 349 31.34 -8.00 -4.74
N ARG A 350 31.25 -6.70 -4.48
CA ARG A 350 31.00 -5.67 -5.48
C ARG A 350 32.34 -5.06 -5.91
N CYS A 351 32.82 -5.44 -7.09
CA CYS A 351 34.09 -4.97 -7.67
C CYS A 351 33.85 -3.85 -8.70
N LYS A 352 34.85 -2.98 -8.88
CA LYS A 352 34.91 -2.06 -10.02
C LYS A 352 35.61 -2.77 -11.18
N GLU A 353 34.95 -2.81 -12.32
CA GLU A 353 35.51 -3.36 -13.56
C GLU A 353 35.44 -2.29 -14.65
N THR A 354 36.52 -2.15 -15.42
CA THR A 354 36.58 -1.19 -16.53
C THR A 354 36.20 -1.92 -17.81
N VAL A 355 34.97 -1.71 -18.28
CA VAL A 355 34.47 -2.33 -19.50
C VAL A 355 34.74 -1.39 -20.68
N LYS A 356 35.34 -1.91 -21.76
CA LYS A 356 35.46 -1.18 -23.02
C LYS A 356 34.08 -1.11 -23.68
N THR A 357 33.50 0.08 -23.74
CA THR A 357 32.31 0.36 -24.56
C THR A 357 32.71 1.00 -25.88
N LYS A 358 31.80 1.01 -26.87
CA LYS A 358 32.00 1.66 -28.18
C LYS A 358 32.35 3.16 -28.08
N LYS A 359 32.14 3.81 -26.92
CA LYS A 359 32.43 5.23 -26.64
C LYS A 359 33.59 5.43 -25.64
N GLY A 360 34.38 4.39 -25.34
CA GLY A 360 35.53 4.46 -24.43
C GLY A 360 35.44 3.50 -23.23
N MET A 361 36.42 3.60 -22.34
CA MET A 361 36.47 2.82 -21.09
C MET A 361 35.46 3.38 -20.08
N LYS A 362 34.54 2.53 -19.60
CA LYS A 362 33.60 2.90 -18.54
C LYS A 362 33.79 1.99 -17.34
N THR A 363 34.05 2.58 -16.18
CA THR A 363 34.11 1.85 -14.92
C THR A 363 32.68 1.55 -14.47
N GLN A 364 32.36 0.27 -14.29
CA GLN A 364 31.08 -0.19 -13.79
C GLN A 364 31.30 -1.07 -12.56
N TYR A 365 30.36 -1.01 -11.62
CA TYR A 365 30.36 -1.94 -10.50
C TYR A 365 29.68 -3.24 -10.91
N VAL A 366 30.40 -4.35 -10.77
CA VAL A 366 29.90 -5.71 -11.04
C VAL A 366 29.90 -6.48 -9.73
N THR A 367 28.81 -7.20 -9.46
CA THR A 367 28.74 -8.10 -8.31
C THR A 367 29.12 -9.49 -8.79
N MET A 368 30.17 -10.06 -8.22
CA MET A 368 30.70 -11.37 -8.62
C MET A 368 31.01 -12.23 -7.40
N LYS A 369 30.94 -13.55 -7.59
CA LYS A 369 31.33 -14.53 -6.60
C LYS A 369 32.85 -14.76 -6.70
N LYS A 370 33.60 -14.27 -5.72
CA LYS A 370 35.06 -14.40 -5.66
C LYS A 370 35.42 -15.62 -4.81
N ALA A 371 36.40 -16.40 -5.27
CA ALA A 371 37.06 -17.43 -4.49
C ALA A 371 38.31 -16.83 -3.85
N THR A 372 38.57 -17.13 -2.58
CA THR A 372 39.77 -16.69 -1.86
C THR A 372 40.29 -17.86 -1.06
N GLU A 373 41.58 -18.17 -1.21
CA GLU A 373 42.25 -19.16 -0.39
C GLU A 373 42.56 -18.54 0.97
N VAL A 374 42.13 -19.20 2.03
CA VAL A 374 42.23 -18.73 3.42
C VAL A 374 42.58 -19.92 4.32
N THR A 375 43.24 -19.64 5.43
CA THR A 375 43.42 -20.64 6.50
C THR A 375 42.11 -20.82 7.31
N PRO A 376 41.93 -21.96 8.02
CA PRO A 376 40.82 -22.18 8.93
C PRO A 376 40.58 -21.04 9.92
N LEU A 377 41.64 -20.50 10.53
CA LEU A 377 41.54 -19.38 11.45
C LEU A 377 41.06 -18.10 10.77
N GLU A 378 41.56 -17.81 9.56
CA GLU A 378 41.09 -16.66 8.77
C GLU A 378 39.63 -16.81 8.34
N ALA A 379 39.18 -18.02 8.02
CA ALA A 379 37.79 -18.31 7.70
C ALA A 379 36.87 -18.08 8.91
N ILE A 380 37.29 -18.49 10.12
CA ILE A 380 36.57 -18.22 11.38
C ILE A 380 36.51 -16.71 11.64
N ASN A 381 37.64 -16.01 11.58
CA ASN A 381 37.69 -14.55 11.76
C ASN A 381 36.81 -13.82 10.74
N THR A 382 36.75 -14.32 9.50
CA THR A 382 35.86 -13.77 8.47
C THR A 382 34.39 -13.96 8.85
N LEU A 383 34.00 -15.13 9.34
CA LEU A 383 32.64 -15.38 9.82
C LEU A 383 32.30 -14.44 10.99
N ASP A 384 33.18 -14.33 11.98
CA ASP A 384 32.97 -13.51 13.17
C ASP A 384 32.85 -12.02 12.84
N ASN A 385 33.63 -11.53 11.87
CA ASN A 385 33.50 -10.16 11.36
C ASN A 385 32.17 -9.90 10.63
N LEU A 386 31.58 -10.93 10.01
CA LEU A 386 30.29 -10.83 9.33
C LEU A 386 29.09 -10.91 10.29
N LEU A 387 29.23 -11.59 11.43
CA LEU A 387 28.16 -11.83 12.40
C LEU A 387 27.46 -10.56 12.91
N PRO A 388 28.15 -9.49 13.36
CA PRO A 388 27.49 -8.26 13.83
C PRO A 388 26.59 -7.62 12.78
N THR A 389 27.07 -7.56 11.53
CA THR A 389 26.29 -7.02 10.41
C THR A 389 25.09 -7.92 10.11
N PHE A 390 25.28 -9.23 10.17
CA PHE A 390 24.23 -10.22 9.96
C PHE A 390 23.13 -10.19 11.02
N TYR A 391 23.48 -10.02 12.30
CA TYR A 391 22.51 -9.86 13.38
C TYR A 391 21.64 -8.62 13.20
N LYS A 392 22.27 -7.47 12.91
CA LYS A 392 21.55 -6.21 12.63
C LYS A 392 20.63 -6.35 11.42
N HIS A 393 21.11 -6.98 10.36
CA HIS A 393 20.33 -7.25 9.14
C HIS A 393 19.10 -8.14 9.46
N SER A 394 19.30 -9.24 10.18
CA SER A 394 18.23 -10.15 10.60
C SER A 394 17.21 -9.47 11.51
N TYR A 395 17.67 -8.64 12.45
CA TYR A 395 16.81 -7.82 13.30
C TYR A 395 15.94 -6.86 12.48
N ASN A 396 16.54 -6.11 11.56
CA ASN A 396 15.81 -5.16 10.73
C ASN A 396 14.75 -5.85 9.88
N ILE A 397 15.05 -7.00 9.27
CA ILE A 397 14.07 -7.78 8.50
C ILE A 397 12.84 -8.10 9.36
N ASN A 398 13.08 -8.65 10.55
CA ASN A 398 12.02 -9.07 11.45
C ASN A 398 11.15 -7.88 11.90
N VAL A 399 11.79 -6.80 12.35
CA VAL A 399 11.08 -5.60 12.83
C VAL A 399 10.30 -4.96 11.69
N GLN A 400 10.91 -4.72 10.53
CA GLN A 400 10.24 -4.09 9.40
C GLN A 400 9.03 -4.91 8.94
N HIS A 401 9.21 -6.22 8.83
CA HIS A 401 8.13 -7.10 8.44
C HIS A 401 6.97 -7.08 9.45
N ASN A 402 7.28 -7.22 10.74
CA ASN A 402 6.27 -7.27 11.80
C ASN A 402 5.51 -5.95 11.91
N THR A 403 6.23 -4.82 11.91
CA THR A 403 5.63 -3.48 11.98
C THR A 403 4.72 -3.22 10.78
N THR A 404 5.15 -3.59 9.57
CA THR A 404 4.32 -3.45 8.35
C THR A 404 3.11 -4.38 8.37
N LYS A 405 3.25 -5.62 8.87
CA LYS A 405 2.13 -6.57 9.04
C LYS A 405 1.08 -6.01 10.02
N GLN A 406 1.52 -5.47 11.16
CA GLN A 406 0.62 -4.90 12.16
C GLN A 406 -0.12 -3.67 11.61
N LYS A 407 0.58 -2.74 10.96
CA LYS A 407 -0.04 -1.53 10.41
C LYS A 407 -1.05 -1.83 9.32
N LYS A 408 -0.72 -2.73 8.38
CA LYS A 408 -1.67 -3.20 7.34
C LYS A 408 -2.93 -3.86 7.93
N GLY A 409 -2.83 -4.47 9.11
CA GLY A 409 -3.95 -5.12 9.79
C GLY A 409 -4.85 -4.17 10.59
N ASN A 410 -4.29 -3.02 11.02
CA ASN A 410 -4.90 -2.09 11.96
C ASN A 410 -4.94 -0.65 11.42
N LEU A 411 -5.33 -0.48 10.15
CA LEU A 411 -5.52 0.85 9.56
C LEU A 411 -6.79 1.53 10.10
N ILE A 412 -6.67 2.81 10.47
CA ILE A 412 -7.83 3.63 10.79
C ILE A 412 -8.48 4.18 9.52
N VAL A 413 -9.67 4.75 9.65
CA VAL A 413 -10.46 5.24 8.51
C VAL A 413 -9.78 6.38 7.74
N SER A 414 -9.00 7.24 8.40
CA SER A 414 -8.27 8.33 7.75
C SER A 414 -6.87 7.96 7.24
N GLU A 415 -6.50 6.68 7.32
CA GLU A 415 -5.19 6.19 6.88
C GLU A 415 -5.28 5.37 5.59
N ALA A 416 -4.26 5.51 4.77
CA ALA A 416 -3.99 4.60 3.65
C ALA A 416 -2.58 4.02 3.77
N PHE A 417 -2.44 2.75 3.40
CA PHE A 417 -1.14 2.12 3.25
C PHE A 417 -0.90 1.78 1.77
N ILE A 418 0.20 2.26 1.20
CA ILE A 418 0.53 2.07 -0.21
C ILE A 418 1.86 1.32 -0.30
N HIS A 419 1.81 0.06 -0.72
CA HIS A 419 3.00 -0.76 -0.98
C HIS A 419 3.35 -0.67 -2.46
N ILE A 420 4.53 -0.16 -2.79
CA ILE A 420 4.96 0.10 -4.17
C ILE A 420 6.27 -0.61 -4.51
N ASP A 421 6.42 -0.97 -5.79
CA ASP A 421 7.68 -1.44 -6.37
C ASP A 421 7.69 -1.28 -7.90
N PHE A 422 8.88 -1.24 -8.49
CA PHE A 422 9.06 -1.37 -9.93
C PHE A 422 9.15 -2.84 -10.32
N SER A 423 8.27 -3.25 -11.23
CA SER A 423 8.45 -4.52 -11.94
C SER A 423 9.47 -4.32 -13.06
N GLU A 424 10.24 -5.36 -13.41
CA GLU A 424 11.18 -5.27 -14.54
C GLU A 424 10.47 -4.73 -15.79
N ASN A 425 11.17 -4.00 -16.65
CA ASN A 425 10.54 -3.44 -17.83
C ASN A 425 9.93 -4.55 -18.71
N PHE A 426 8.75 -4.27 -19.26
CA PHE A 426 8.10 -5.18 -20.19
C PHE A 426 8.50 -4.82 -21.62
N GLY A 427 9.36 -5.64 -22.22
CA GLY A 427 9.64 -5.54 -23.65
C GLY A 427 8.41 -5.92 -24.47
N LEU A 428 7.84 -4.93 -25.16
CA LEU A 428 6.74 -5.11 -26.11
C LEU A 428 7.13 -6.19 -27.12
N LYS A 429 6.17 -7.04 -27.45
CA LYS A 429 6.35 -8.15 -28.38
C LYS A 429 5.53 -7.85 -29.62
N ILE A 430 6.25 -7.57 -30.70
CA ILE A 430 5.66 -7.46 -32.03
C ILE A 430 5.59 -8.90 -32.57
N LEU A 431 4.40 -9.43 -32.78
CA LEU A 431 4.20 -10.75 -33.38
C LEU A 431 3.80 -10.58 -34.85
N LYS A 432 4.47 -9.67 -35.57
CA LYS A 432 3.92 -9.19 -36.85
C LYS A 432 3.53 -10.31 -37.82
N TYR A 433 4.24 -11.46 -37.84
CA TYR A 433 3.86 -12.64 -38.65
C TYR A 433 4.43 -13.97 -38.12
N GLY A 434 4.24 -14.32 -36.84
CA GLY A 434 4.54 -15.68 -36.32
C GLY A 434 6.03 -16.09 -36.20
N LYS A 435 6.98 -15.26 -36.63
CA LYS A 435 8.43 -15.42 -36.39
C LYS A 435 9.04 -14.07 -36.01
N GLU A 436 9.54 -13.97 -34.78
CA GLU A 436 10.40 -12.83 -34.39
C GLU A 436 11.72 -12.98 -35.18
N VAL A 437 12.04 -12.02 -36.04
CA VAL A 437 13.30 -12.04 -36.80
C VAL A 437 14.46 -11.85 -35.82
N GLN A 438 15.55 -12.59 -35.99
CA GLN A 438 16.72 -12.54 -35.10
C GLN A 438 17.28 -11.13 -34.88
N SER A 439 17.16 -10.24 -35.88
CA SER A 439 17.55 -8.83 -35.80
C SER A 439 16.72 -8.00 -34.81
N LEU A 440 15.49 -8.42 -34.49
CA LEU A 440 14.66 -7.82 -33.44
C LEU A 440 15.00 -8.39 -32.06
N HIS A 441 15.45 -9.65 -32.02
CA HIS A 441 15.83 -10.35 -30.79
C HIS A 441 17.12 -9.78 -30.17
N PHE A 442 18.03 -9.29 -31.02
CA PHE A 442 19.28 -8.64 -30.63
C PHE A 442 19.34 -7.21 -31.16
N GLY A 443 18.66 -6.26 -30.50
CA GLY A 443 18.80 -4.86 -30.89
C GLY A 443 18.06 -3.82 -30.02
N PRO A 444 18.37 -2.52 -30.20
CA PRO A 444 17.67 -1.38 -29.59
C PRO A 444 16.24 -1.18 -30.13
N SER A 445 15.79 -2.02 -31.06
CA SER A 445 14.48 -1.93 -31.71
C SER A 445 13.33 -2.44 -30.84
N ARG A 446 13.62 -3.14 -29.74
CA ARG A 446 12.59 -3.63 -28.81
C ARG A 446 12.15 -2.51 -27.89
N LYS A 447 10.96 -1.96 -28.14
CA LYS A 447 10.34 -0.97 -27.26
C LYS A 447 10.00 -1.62 -25.92
N GLU A 448 10.36 -0.98 -24.83
CA GLU A 448 10.05 -1.43 -23.48
C GLU A 448 9.08 -0.46 -22.80
N ASN A 449 8.25 -0.99 -21.91
CA ASN A 449 7.40 -0.19 -21.03
C ASN A 449 7.84 -0.39 -19.58
N CYS A 450 7.91 0.72 -18.84
CA CYS A 450 8.09 0.71 -17.40
C CYS A 450 6.77 0.38 -16.70
N LEU A 451 6.84 -0.47 -15.66
CA LEU A 451 5.68 -0.90 -14.87
C LEU A 451 5.94 -0.60 -13.39
N HIS A 452 5.34 0.47 -12.88
CA HIS A 452 5.36 0.77 -11.45
C HIS A 452 4.08 0.23 -10.81
N THR A 453 4.24 -0.73 -9.91
CA THR A 453 3.17 -1.53 -9.33
C THR A 453 2.89 -1.12 -7.90
N GLY A 454 1.61 -1.10 -7.52
CA GLY A 454 1.17 -0.62 -6.22
C GLY A 454 0.00 -1.44 -5.66
N VAL A 455 0.03 -1.72 -4.36
CA VAL A 455 -1.12 -2.24 -3.62
C VAL A 455 -1.53 -1.23 -2.56
N ILE A 456 -2.74 -0.73 -2.70
CA ILE A 456 -3.36 0.26 -1.81
C ILE A 456 -4.27 -0.48 -0.83
N TYR A 457 -4.06 -0.23 0.47
CA TYR A 457 -4.90 -0.72 1.55
C TYR A 457 -5.59 0.47 2.20
N THR A 458 -6.92 0.45 2.23
CA THR A 458 -7.76 1.51 2.80
C THR A 458 -8.96 0.88 3.51
N TYR A 459 -9.63 1.64 4.36
CA TYR A 459 -10.86 1.17 5.00
C TYR A 459 -12.01 1.11 3.97
N ASP A 460 -12.60 -0.08 3.79
CA ASP A 460 -13.77 -0.30 2.94
C ASP A 460 -15.04 -0.17 3.81
N PHE A 461 -15.76 0.93 3.63
CA PHE A 461 -17.00 1.23 4.34
C PHE A 461 -18.11 0.20 4.09
N GLN A 462 -18.19 -0.38 2.89
CA GLN A 462 -19.22 -1.36 2.56
C GLN A 462 -19.00 -2.68 3.30
N ARG A 463 -17.73 -3.07 3.45
CA ARG A 463 -17.36 -4.34 4.11
C ARG A 463 -17.03 -4.18 5.59
N SER A 464 -16.92 -2.94 6.07
CA SER A 464 -16.41 -2.63 7.42
C SER A 464 -15.11 -3.39 7.72
N ALA A 465 -14.20 -3.37 6.74
CA ALA A 465 -12.94 -4.10 6.78
C ALA A 465 -11.90 -3.38 5.92
N ILE A 466 -10.62 -3.74 6.07
CA ILE A 466 -9.57 -3.20 5.20
C ILE A 466 -9.73 -3.81 3.80
N GLY A 467 -9.98 -2.93 2.82
CA GLY A 467 -10.01 -3.22 1.40
C GLY A 467 -8.60 -3.26 0.82
N THR A 468 -8.46 -3.89 -0.33
CA THR A 468 -7.20 -3.95 -1.06
C THR A 468 -7.47 -3.67 -2.52
N THR A 469 -6.79 -2.67 -3.06
CA THR A 469 -6.85 -2.27 -4.47
C THR A 469 -5.48 -2.45 -5.09
N CYS A 470 -5.41 -3.28 -6.12
CA CYS A 470 -4.19 -3.45 -6.91
C CYS A 470 -4.19 -2.43 -8.04
N ALA A 471 -3.08 -1.73 -8.24
CA ALA A 471 -2.94 -0.73 -9.27
C ALA A 471 -1.54 -0.80 -9.93
N CYS A 472 -1.45 -0.34 -11.17
CA CYS A 472 -0.21 -0.25 -11.91
C CYS A 472 -0.21 1.03 -12.75
N THR A 473 0.84 1.83 -12.63
CA THR A 473 1.15 2.91 -13.56
C THR A 473 2.13 2.40 -14.61
N VAL A 474 1.85 2.71 -15.87
CA VAL A 474 2.63 2.27 -17.02
C VAL A 474 3.17 3.51 -17.74
N SER A 475 4.44 3.52 -18.11
CA SER A 475 5.06 4.60 -18.88
C SER A 475 5.97 4.05 -19.97
N GLN A 476 6.15 4.82 -21.04
CA GLN A 476 7.22 4.59 -22.02
C GLN A 476 8.58 5.09 -21.52
N CYS A 477 8.58 5.98 -20.54
CA CYS A 477 9.80 6.46 -19.90
C CYS A 477 10.41 5.33 -19.05
N LEU A 478 11.65 4.92 -19.37
CA LEU A 478 12.36 3.84 -18.67
C LEU A 478 13.15 4.32 -17.44
N ARG A 479 12.98 5.59 -17.06
CA ARG A 479 13.63 6.17 -15.89
C ARG A 479 13.01 5.60 -14.62
N HIS A 480 13.86 5.38 -13.62
CA HIS A 480 13.47 4.93 -12.27
C HIS A 480 14.00 5.86 -11.18
N ASP A 481 14.39 7.08 -11.53
CA ASP A 481 14.88 8.08 -10.60
C ASP A 481 13.73 8.78 -9.84
N ALA A 482 14.07 9.69 -8.93
CA ALA A 482 13.11 10.29 -8.01
C ALA A 482 11.99 11.09 -8.72
N SER A 483 12.28 11.72 -9.86
CA SER A 483 11.28 12.42 -10.67
C SER A 483 10.27 11.46 -11.29
N ALA A 484 10.73 10.34 -11.85
CA ALA A 484 9.86 9.29 -12.37
C ALA A 484 8.99 8.67 -11.27
N ILE A 485 9.58 8.42 -10.10
CA ILE A 485 8.83 7.94 -8.93
C ILE A 485 7.75 8.94 -8.53
N TRP A 486 8.07 10.23 -8.45
CA TRP A 486 7.09 11.27 -8.12
C TRP A 486 5.92 11.25 -9.11
N ALA A 487 6.19 11.25 -10.41
CA ALA A 487 5.16 11.19 -11.45
C ALA A 487 4.28 9.94 -11.29
N HIS A 488 4.87 8.76 -11.06
CA HIS A 488 4.13 7.51 -10.83
C HIS A 488 3.31 7.48 -9.53
N LEU A 489 3.68 8.26 -8.51
CA LEU A 489 2.96 8.30 -7.24
C LEU A 489 1.69 9.14 -7.30
N LEU A 490 1.65 10.20 -8.11
CA LEU A 490 0.48 11.08 -8.14
C LEU A 490 -0.81 10.35 -8.51
N PRO A 491 -0.87 9.54 -9.59
CA PRO A 491 -2.05 8.74 -9.89
C PRO A 491 -2.40 7.73 -8.79
N MET A 492 -1.39 7.16 -8.10
CA MET A 492 -1.60 6.21 -7.01
C MET A 492 -2.23 6.85 -5.78
N ILE A 493 -1.75 8.02 -5.38
CA ILE A 493 -2.27 8.78 -4.25
C ILE A 493 -3.68 9.27 -4.58
N LYS A 494 -3.89 9.79 -5.79
CA LYS A 494 -5.20 10.21 -6.27
C LYS A 494 -6.22 9.06 -6.20
N LEU A 495 -5.86 7.88 -6.70
CA LEU A 495 -6.70 6.69 -6.61
C LEU A 495 -7.02 6.31 -5.15
N ALA A 496 -6.04 6.39 -4.25
CA ALA A 496 -6.28 6.11 -2.83
C ALA A 496 -7.31 7.07 -2.22
N ILE A 497 -7.19 8.36 -2.52
CA ILE A 497 -8.11 9.42 -2.05
C ILE A 497 -9.50 9.27 -2.67
N GLU A 498 -9.60 8.92 -3.96
CA GLU A 498 -10.89 8.66 -4.63
C GLU A 498 -11.64 7.48 -4.01
N ILE A 499 -10.91 6.45 -3.55
CA ILE A 499 -11.49 5.30 -2.83
C ILE A 499 -11.99 5.72 -1.45
N ASN A 500 -11.26 6.61 -0.76
CA ASN A 500 -11.60 7.06 0.58
C ASN A 500 -11.23 8.54 0.79
N LEU A 501 -12.23 9.41 0.69
CA LEU A 501 -12.08 10.86 0.79
C LEU A 501 -11.63 11.35 2.18
N PHE A 502 -11.68 10.50 3.21
CA PHE A 502 -11.28 10.85 4.57
C PHE A 502 -9.77 10.67 4.84
N ILE A 503 -8.99 10.23 3.85
CA ILE A 503 -7.55 10.03 4.02
C ILE A 503 -6.86 11.37 4.28
N ASP A 504 -6.22 11.47 5.45
CA ASP A 504 -5.30 12.55 5.82
C ASP A 504 -3.88 12.05 6.09
N THR A 505 -3.68 10.73 6.18
CA THR A 505 -2.38 10.11 6.48
C THR A 505 -2.06 8.98 5.52
N ILE A 506 -0.87 9.01 4.90
CA ILE A 506 -0.40 7.95 3.99
C ILE A 506 0.87 7.29 4.51
N HIS A 507 0.86 5.95 4.49
CA HIS A 507 2.00 5.11 4.82
C HIS A 507 2.52 4.42 3.55
N PHE A 508 3.66 4.87 3.04
CA PHE A 508 4.36 4.20 1.94
C PHE A 508 5.20 3.05 2.47
N GLN A 509 5.26 1.98 1.69
CA GLN A 509 6.23 0.89 1.82
C GLN A 509 6.87 0.67 0.45
N SER A 510 8.20 0.71 0.41
CA SER A 510 8.97 0.40 -0.81
C SER A 510 10.19 -0.45 -0.48
N ASP A 511 10.87 -0.93 -1.53
CA ASP A 511 12.25 -1.39 -1.37
C ASP A 511 13.20 -0.21 -1.10
N SER A 512 14.45 -0.56 -0.83
CA SER A 512 15.50 0.31 -0.31
C SER A 512 16.65 0.70 -1.26
N PRO A 513 16.64 0.43 -2.59
CA PRO A 513 17.77 0.81 -3.43
C PRO A 513 17.91 2.33 -3.48
N SER A 514 19.14 2.81 -3.27
CA SER A 514 19.43 4.25 -3.23
C SER A 514 19.27 4.93 -4.58
N SER A 515 19.36 4.17 -5.68
CA SER A 515 19.10 4.69 -7.04
C SER A 515 17.63 5.01 -7.30
N GLN A 516 16.70 4.49 -6.50
CA GLN A 516 15.25 4.63 -6.72
C GLN A 516 14.58 5.28 -5.51
N TYR A 517 14.30 4.51 -4.45
CA TYR A 517 13.43 4.94 -3.36
C TYR A 517 14.15 5.55 -2.15
N ARG A 518 15.38 5.12 -1.84
CA ARG A 518 16.10 5.55 -0.62
C ARG A 518 17.16 6.60 -0.92
N ASN A 519 16.73 7.81 -1.25
CA ASN A 519 17.63 8.93 -1.53
C ASN A 519 17.09 10.29 -1.08
N LYS A 520 17.98 11.28 -1.14
CA LYS A 520 17.73 12.67 -0.73
C LYS A 520 16.55 13.33 -1.46
N TYR A 521 16.35 13.00 -2.73
CA TYR A 521 15.29 13.59 -3.56
C TYR A 521 13.91 13.05 -3.18
N ILE A 522 13.80 11.77 -2.82
CA ILE A 522 12.57 11.20 -2.26
C ILE A 522 12.23 11.86 -0.91
N PHE A 523 13.24 12.12 -0.07
CA PHE A 523 13.01 12.83 1.19
C PHE A 523 12.46 14.24 0.95
N SER A 524 13.01 15.00 -0.01
CA SER A 524 12.44 16.31 -0.37
C SER A 524 11.05 16.20 -0.97
N MET A 525 10.80 15.22 -1.85
CA MET A 525 9.50 15.02 -2.50
C MET A 525 8.38 14.81 -1.46
N ILE A 526 8.63 14.05 -0.39
CA ILE A 526 7.65 13.82 0.69
C ILE A 526 7.12 15.14 1.26
N THR A 527 7.98 16.16 1.39
CA THR A 527 7.60 17.47 1.94
C THR A 527 6.77 18.32 0.98
N VAL A 528 6.78 18.00 -0.32
CA VAL A 528 6.11 18.77 -1.38
C VAL A 528 4.77 18.15 -1.76
N LEU A 529 4.54 16.86 -1.45
CA LEU A 529 3.26 16.17 -1.70
C LEU A 529 2.06 16.88 -1.03
N CYS A 530 2.27 17.67 0.02
CA CYS A 530 1.26 18.56 0.61
C CYS A 530 0.60 19.49 -0.42
N LYS A 531 1.37 19.96 -1.41
CA LYS A 531 0.90 20.90 -2.43
C LYS A 531 -0.05 20.25 -3.42
N ASP A 532 0.29 19.03 -3.85
CA ASP A 532 -0.54 18.25 -4.77
C ASP A 532 -1.81 17.73 -4.05
N PHE A 533 -1.72 17.45 -2.74
CA PHE A 533 -2.81 16.90 -1.94
C PHE A 533 -2.95 17.62 -0.58
N PRO A 534 -3.65 18.78 -0.54
CA PRO A 534 -3.75 19.63 0.67
C PRO A 534 -4.40 18.96 1.89
N GLN A 535 -5.18 17.90 1.69
CA GLN A 535 -5.80 17.13 2.75
C GLN A 535 -4.82 16.27 3.57
N LEU A 536 -3.62 16.00 3.03
CA LEU A 536 -2.62 15.18 3.70
C LEU A 536 -1.93 15.97 4.81
N LYS A 537 -2.10 15.50 6.05
CA LYS A 537 -1.49 16.08 7.25
C LYS A 537 -0.23 15.35 7.65
N ALA A 538 -0.09 14.07 7.29
CA ALA A 538 1.04 13.24 7.67
C ALA A 538 1.39 12.21 6.60
N ILE A 539 2.69 11.98 6.41
CA ILE A 539 3.22 10.95 5.53
C ILE A 539 4.30 10.19 6.27
N THR A 540 4.25 8.85 6.19
CA THR A 540 5.38 8.02 6.60
C THR A 540 5.88 7.22 5.42
N TRP A 541 7.18 7.17 5.21
CA TRP A 541 7.81 6.31 4.22
C TRP A 541 8.62 5.23 4.92
N ASN A 542 8.27 3.97 4.69
CA ASN A 542 8.91 2.82 5.32
C ASN A 542 9.69 2.03 4.25
N TYR A 543 10.91 1.63 4.59
CA TYR A 543 11.78 0.86 3.70
C TYR A 543 11.98 -0.54 4.24
N SER A 544 11.88 -1.54 3.36
CA SER A 544 12.36 -2.89 3.69
C SER A 544 13.88 -2.89 3.88
N GLU A 545 14.37 -3.91 4.56
CA GLU A 545 15.80 -4.20 4.61
C GLU A 545 16.31 -4.60 3.22
N ALA A 546 17.56 -4.23 2.89
CA ALA A 546 18.14 -4.43 1.57
C ALA A 546 18.12 -5.90 1.13
N GLY A 547 17.67 -6.19 -0.10
CA GLY A 547 17.56 -7.56 -0.62
C GLY A 547 16.32 -8.34 -0.13
N HIS A 548 15.47 -7.70 0.68
CA HIS A 548 14.25 -8.30 1.26
C HIS A 548 12.97 -7.51 0.93
N GLY A 549 12.97 -6.68 -0.11
CA GLY A 549 11.81 -5.87 -0.53
C GLY A 549 10.71 -6.60 -1.31
N LYS A 550 10.90 -7.89 -1.64
CA LYS A 550 9.89 -8.67 -2.38
C LYS A 550 8.56 -8.71 -1.64
N GLY A 551 7.46 -8.50 -2.34
CA GLY A 551 6.15 -8.36 -1.72
C GLY A 551 4.96 -8.42 -2.66
N ALA A 552 3.82 -7.93 -2.18
CA ALA A 552 2.57 -7.93 -2.93
C ALA A 552 2.62 -7.25 -4.32
N PRO A 553 3.34 -6.13 -4.53
CA PRO A 553 3.43 -5.45 -5.83
C PRO A 553 4.03 -6.33 -6.95
N ASP A 554 5.01 -7.19 -6.63
CA ASP A 554 5.62 -8.13 -7.58
C ASP A 554 4.58 -9.00 -8.31
N GLY A 555 3.54 -9.41 -7.58
CA GLY A 555 2.46 -10.24 -8.12
C GLY A 555 1.65 -9.52 -9.19
N ILE A 556 1.48 -8.20 -9.10
CA ILE A 556 0.76 -7.38 -10.08
C ILE A 556 1.55 -7.37 -11.38
N GLY A 557 2.84 -7.05 -11.30
CA GLY A 557 3.74 -7.05 -12.46
C GLY A 557 3.77 -8.42 -13.15
N ALA A 558 3.86 -9.50 -12.37
CA ALA A 558 3.83 -10.86 -12.91
C ALA A 558 2.51 -11.19 -13.65
N VAL A 559 1.36 -10.74 -13.13
CA VAL A 559 0.04 -10.95 -13.76
C VAL A 559 -0.08 -10.20 -15.08
N LEU A 560 0.29 -8.93 -15.12
CA LEU A 560 0.21 -8.11 -16.33
C LEU A 560 1.10 -8.69 -17.45
N LYS A 561 2.38 -8.92 -17.13
CA LYS A 561 3.35 -9.47 -18.10
C LYS A 561 2.91 -10.83 -18.64
N ARG A 562 2.37 -11.70 -17.77
CA ARG A 562 1.83 -13.00 -18.19
C ARG A 562 0.64 -12.87 -19.12
N THR A 563 -0.27 -11.94 -18.81
CA THR A 563 -1.49 -11.76 -19.59
C THR A 563 -1.11 -11.31 -20.99
N ALA A 564 -0.18 -10.36 -21.09
CA ALA A 564 0.41 -9.95 -22.36
C ALA A 564 1.09 -11.12 -23.09
N ASP A 565 1.98 -11.86 -22.42
CA ASP A 565 2.66 -13.02 -23.01
C ASP A 565 1.67 -14.11 -23.48
N LYS A 566 0.57 -14.31 -22.75
CA LYS A 566 -0.47 -15.27 -23.10
C LYS A 566 -1.20 -14.85 -24.37
N LEU A 567 -1.58 -13.58 -24.50
CA LEU A 567 -2.31 -13.08 -25.67
C LEU A 567 -1.43 -13.08 -26.92
N VAL A 568 -0.16 -12.72 -26.78
CA VAL A 568 0.85 -12.89 -27.82
C VAL A 568 0.90 -14.36 -28.27
N ASN A 569 0.96 -15.32 -27.34
CA ASN A 569 0.94 -16.74 -27.70
C ASN A 569 -0.36 -17.21 -28.39
N PHE A 570 -1.47 -16.47 -28.27
CA PHE A 570 -2.72 -16.73 -29.00
C PHE A 570 -2.79 -16.01 -30.35
N GLY A 571 -1.69 -15.40 -30.81
CA GLY A 571 -1.60 -14.69 -32.08
C GLY A 571 -2.10 -13.24 -32.04
N GLN A 572 -2.26 -12.66 -30.85
CA GLN A 572 -2.63 -11.26 -30.69
C GLN A 572 -1.40 -10.39 -30.42
N ASP A 573 -1.07 -9.49 -31.34
CA ASP A 573 0.06 -8.59 -31.23
C ASP A 573 -0.13 -7.54 -30.14
N VAL A 574 0.98 -7.20 -29.46
CA VAL A 574 1.04 -6.09 -28.50
C VAL A 574 2.21 -5.20 -28.91
N SER A 575 1.99 -4.43 -29.97
CA SER A 575 3.04 -3.73 -30.71
C SER A 575 3.23 -2.29 -30.23
N THR A 576 2.16 -1.65 -29.73
CA THR A 576 2.18 -0.27 -29.25
C THR A 576 1.87 -0.15 -27.75
N PHE A 577 2.29 0.97 -27.16
CA PHE A 577 1.97 1.30 -25.77
C PHE A 577 0.45 1.39 -25.56
N ARG A 578 -0.28 2.00 -26.49
CA ARG A 578 -1.74 2.16 -26.41
C ARG A 578 -2.45 0.82 -26.46
N GLU A 579 -2.08 -0.04 -27.40
CA GLU A 579 -2.56 -1.43 -27.46
C GLU A 579 -2.30 -2.18 -26.16
N PHE A 580 -1.09 -2.07 -25.60
CA PHE A 580 -0.78 -2.70 -24.32
C PHE A 580 -1.75 -2.27 -23.22
N ILE A 581 -2.03 -0.97 -23.08
CA ILE A 581 -2.97 -0.45 -22.08
C ILE A 581 -4.39 -0.96 -22.31
N ASP A 582 -4.88 -0.89 -23.54
CA ASP A 582 -6.25 -1.28 -23.87
C ASP A 582 -6.47 -2.77 -23.66
N ILE A 583 -5.51 -3.59 -24.11
CA ILE A 583 -5.54 -5.05 -23.93
C ILE A 583 -5.51 -5.39 -22.43
N MET A 584 -4.66 -4.75 -21.64
CA MET A 584 -4.60 -5.02 -20.21
C MET A 584 -5.90 -4.59 -19.49
N LYS A 585 -6.48 -3.43 -19.85
CA LYS A 585 -7.78 -2.98 -19.29
C LYS A 585 -8.92 -3.92 -19.64
N GLN A 586 -8.92 -4.52 -20.83
CA GLN A 586 -9.94 -5.49 -21.26
C GLN A 586 -9.80 -6.86 -20.59
N ASN A 587 -8.57 -7.31 -20.34
CA ASN A 587 -8.29 -8.67 -19.87
C ASN A 587 -8.04 -8.77 -18.34
N VAL A 588 -7.84 -7.65 -17.65
CA VAL A 588 -7.46 -7.61 -16.24
C VAL A 588 -8.37 -6.68 -15.43
N GLU A 589 -9.52 -7.20 -14.99
CA GLU A 589 -10.51 -6.42 -14.22
C GLU A 589 -10.08 -6.07 -12.78
N ASN A 590 -9.13 -6.83 -12.19
CA ASN A 590 -8.78 -6.70 -10.78
C ASN A 590 -7.59 -5.76 -10.51
N ILE A 591 -7.03 -5.13 -11.55
CA ILE A 591 -5.89 -4.21 -11.44
C ILE A 591 -6.26 -2.91 -12.13
N THR A 592 -6.22 -1.80 -11.41
CA THR A 592 -6.43 -0.47 -11.98
C THR A 592 -5.17 -0.05 -12.75
N ILE A 593 -5.32 0.24 -14.04
CA ILE A 593 -4.19 0.60 -14.92
C ILE A 593 -4.27 2.08 -15.27
N MET A 594 -3.19 2.79 -14.96
CA MET A 594 -3.03 4.23 -15.21
C MET A 594 -1.78 4.46 -16.06
N THR A 595 -1.75 5.57 -16.80
CA THR A 595 -0.64 5.96 -17.67
C THR A 595 0.10 7.13 -17.06
N VAL A 596 1.40 7.22 -17.32
CA VAL A 596 2.26 8.35 -16.96
C VAL A 596 3.10 8.69 -18.17
N ASP A 597 2.98 9.93 -18.64
CA ASP A 597 3.70 10.40 -19.82
C ASP A 597 5.07 10.96 -19.44
N GLU A 598 5.99 11.00 -20.42
CA GLU A 598 7.35 11.47 -20.20
C GLU A 598 7.38 12.96 -19.80
N ASP A 599 6.46 13.76 -20.34
CA ASP A 599 6.31 15.18 -19.99
C ASP A 599 6.01 15.38 -18.50
N GLU A 600 5.25 14.47 -17.88
CA GLU A 600 4.99 14.52 -16.44
C GLU A 600 6.28 14.28 -15.64
N VAL A 601 7.12 13.33 -16.08
CA VAL A 601 8.41 13.04 -15.45
C VAL A 601 9.35 14.24 -15.54
N LEU A 602 9.42 14.88 -16.71
CA LEU A 602 10.24 16.08 -16.94
C LEU A 602 9.75 17.26 -16.10
N ALA A 603 8.43 17.46 -16.00
CA ALA A 603 7.85 18.48 -15.14
C ALA A 603 8.23 18.29 -13.67
N LYS A 604 8.25 17.04 -13.16
CA LYS A 604 8.67 16.76 -11.79
C LYS A 604 10.18 16.90 -11.57
N GLU A 605 10.98 16.60 -12.58
CA GLU A 605 12.43 16.86 -12.53
C GLU A 605 12.74 18.35 -12.35
N ALA A 606 12.01 19.23 -13.03
CA ALA A 606 12.17 20.68 -12.89
C ALA A 606 11.88 21.19 -11.46
N LEU A 607 11.03 20.47 -10.71
CA LEU A 607 10.68 20.81 -9.31
C LEU A 607 11.67 20.26 -8.28
N LEU A 608 12.58 19.36 -8.67
CA LEU A 608 13.54 18.78 -7.72
C LEU A 608 14.69 19.75 -7.40
N PRO A 609 15.04 19.95 -6.12
CA PRO A 609 16.15 20.83 -5.76
C PRO A 609 17.48 20.25 -6.25
N LYS A 610 18.23 21.02 -7.04
CA LYS A 610 19.54 20.57 -7.59
C LYS A 610 20.62 20.48 -6.51
N ASP A 611 20.61 21.43 -5.56
CA ASP A 611 21.66 21.58 -4.54
C ASP A 611 21.36 20.90 -3.19
N LEU A 612 20.64 19.78 -3.21
CA LEU A 612 20.31 19.06 -1.97
C LEU A 612 21.51 18.25 -1.45
N LYS A 613 21.86 18.39 -0.16
CA LYS A 613 22.90 17.57 0.47
C LYS A 613 22.36 16.19 0.88
N PRO A 614 23.04 15.07 0.58
CA PRO A 614 22.65 13.76 1.09
C PRO A 614 22.71 13.71 2.63
N PHE A 615 21.75 13.03 3.25
CA PHE A 615 21.78 12.80 4.70
C PHE A 615 22.85 11.75 5.06
N LYS A 616 23.76 12.11 5.98
CA LYS A 616 24.74 11.17 6.53
C LYS A 616 24.02 10.09 7.32
N GLY A 617 24.12 8.83 6.88
CA GLY A 617 23.38 7.72 7.47
C GLY A 617 22.09 7.34 6.72
N THR A 618 21.87 7.83 5.49
CA THR A 618 20.73 7.44 4.63
C THR A 618 20.51 5.92 4.57
N LEU A 619 21.58 5.12 4.51
CA LEU A 619 21.48 3.65 4.45
C LEU A 619 20.96 3.02 5.75
N ASN A 620 21.07 3.70 6.89
CA ASN A 620 20.51 3.24 8.16
C ASN A 620 19.04 3.65 8.35
N VAL A 621 18.50 4.52 7.49
CA VAL A 621 17.12 4.99 7.58
C VAL A 621 16.17 3.93 7.05
N HIS A 622 15.22 3.51 7.89
CA HIS A 622 14.15 2.63 7.48
C HIS A 622 12.76 3.23 7.62
N GLN A 623 12.63 4.36 8.30
CA GLN A 623 11.39 5.12 8.33
C GLN A 623 11.66 6.61 8.27
N VAL A 624 10.93 7.30 7.42
CA VAL A 624 10.89 8.76 7.30
C VAL A 624 9.49 9.21 7.69
N LEU A 625 9.38 10.22 8.55
CA LEU A 625 8.10 10.81 8.92
C LEU A 625 8.08 12.29 8.57
N TRP A 626 6.96 12.70 8.01
CA TRP A 626 6.60 14.08 7.75
C TRP A 626 5.23 14.36 8.35
N GLN A 627 5.09 15.53 8.98
CA GLN A 627 3.80 16.05 9.42
C GLN A 627 3.74 17.53 9.09
N GLN A 628 2.57 18.00 8.64
CA GLN A 628 2.35 19.39 8.23
C GLN A 628 2.72 20.41 9.31
N ARG A 629 2.54 20.06 10.59
CA ARG A 629 2.86 20.92 11.74
C ARG A 629 4.35 21.08 12.03
N PHE A 630 5.22 20.27 11.41
CA PHE A 630 6.66 20.27 11.69
C PHE A 630 7.48 20.56 10.43
N LEU A 631 8.49 21.41 10.59
CA LEU A 631 9.39 21.82 9.51
C LEU A 631 10.42 20.74 9.13
N ASN A 632 10.75 19.85 10.07
CA ASN A 632 11.83 18.87 9.90
C ASN A 632 11.26 17.49 9.61
N LEU A 633 11.89 16.76 8.69
CA LEU A 633 11.68 15.32 8.57
C LEU A 633 12.31 14.59 9.76
N VAL A 634 11.63 13.55 10.24
CA VAL A 634 12.14 12.65 11.28
C VAL A 634 12.62 11.37 10.63
N PHE A 635 13.87 10.98 10.90
CA PHE A 635 14.44 9.72 10.42
C PHE A 635 14.62 8.71 11.54
N ARG A 636 14.20 7.47 11.30
CA ARG A 636 14.31 6.36 12.26
C ARG A 636 15.04 5.16 11.66
N ASN A 637 15.77 4.45 12.51
CA ASN A 637 16.53 3.25 12.16
C ASN A 637 15.66 2.02 11.94
N ALA A 638 14.46 2.02 12.53
CA ALA A 638 13.46 0.97 12.43
C ALA A 638 12.07 1.60 12.45
N SER A 639 11.13 1.00 11.71
CA SER A 639 9.78 1.52 11.61
C SER A 639 9.04 1.36 12.93
N CYS A 640 8.30 2.40 13.30
CA CYS A 640 7.42 2.40 14.46
C CYS A 640 6.16 3.22 14.17
N PHE A 641 4.99 2.70 14.54
CA PHE A 641 3.71 3.40 14.36
C PHE A 641 3.01 3.72 15.68
N ASP A 642 3.49 3.20 16.81
CA ASP A 642 2.91 3.43 18.14
C ASP A 642 3.40 4.73 18.77
N CYS A 643 4.55 5.23 18.32
CA CYS A 643 5.25 6.36 18.88
C CYS A 643 4.89 7.66 18.13
N GLU A 644 4.34 8.64 18.84
CA GLU A 644 4.09 9.99 18.31
C GLU A 644 5.38 10.67 17.83
N TYR A 645 5.23 11.65 16.94
CA TYR A 645 6.31 12.31 16.18
C TYR A 645 7.55 12.71 16.99
N ILE A 646 7.36 13.14 18.25
CA ILE A 646 8.40 13.69 19.13
C ILE A 646 8.90 12.66 20.15
N SER A 647 8.24 11.51 20.27
CA SER A 647 8.60 10.55 21.31
C SER A 647 9.96 9.90 21.00
N VAL A 648 10.98 10.35 21.73
CA VAL A 648 12.36 9.85 21.65
C VAL A 648 12.37 8.44 22.22
N HIS A 649 12.38 7.46 21.32
CA HIS A 649 12.72 6.09 21.63
C HIS A 649 14.07 5.80 20.96
N ASP A 650 14.77 4.72 21.36
CA ASP A 650 16.12 4.32 20.87
C ASP A 650 16.24 4.08 19.34
N LYS A 651 15.19 4.41 18.58
CA LYS A 651 15.07 4.25 17.14
C LYS A 651 15.27 5.55 16.35
N HIS A 652 15.36 6.69 17.02
CA HIS A 652 15.53 7.99 16.35
C HIS A 652 16.98 8.20 15.88
N ILE A 653 17.19 8.47 14.59
CA ILE A 653 18.53 8.72 14.02
C ILE A 653 18.84 10.23 14.01
N GLY A 654 17.86 11.07 13.66
CA GLY A 654 18.08 12.51 13.54
C GLY A 654 16.94 13.25 12.87
N LEU A 655 16.98 14.58 12.99
CA LEU A 655 16.10 15.52 12.31
C LEU A 655 16.77 16.05 11.05
N PHE A 656 16.06 16.06 9.94
CA PHE A 656 16.56 16.60 8.68
C PHE A 656 15.71 17.79 8.24
N LYS A 657 16.36 18.96 8.24
CA LYS A 657 15.80 20.20 7.68
C LYS A 657 15.79 20.07 6.15
N VAL A 658 14.61 20.08 5.55
CA VAL A 658 14.45 20.29 4.12
C VAL A 658 14.13 21.77 3.90
N PRO A 659 14.66 22.43 2.87
CA PRO A 659 14.25 23.79 2.52
C PRO A 659 12.73 23.88 2.43
N ASN A 660 12.16 24.83 3.16
CA ASN A 660 10.73 24.95 3.39
C ASN A 660 10.04 25.31 2.07
N TYR A 661 9.27 24.40 1.48
CA TYR A 661 8.46 24.70 0.30
C TYR A 661 6.99 24.95 0.62
N CYS A 662 6.50 24.57 1.81
CA CYS A 662 5.07 24.59 2.16
C CYS A 662 4.66 25.90 2.92
N GLN A 663 5.54 26.91 2.98
CA GLN A 663 5.22 28.29 3.41
C GLN A 663 5.69 29.26 2.32
N THR A 664 4.85 29.54 1.34
CA THR A 664 4.97 30.80 0.59
C THR A 664 4.36 31.88 1.47
N GLU A 665 5.14 32.92 1.73
CA GLU A 665 4.69 34.15 2.36
C GLU A 665 3.41 34.64 1.65
N GLU A 666 2.33 34.77 2.41
CA GLU A 666 1.23 35.65 2.01
C GLU A 666 1.77 37.08 2.11
N GLU A 667 2.42 37.56 1.06
CA GLU A 667 2.67 38.98 0.90
C GLU A 667 1.35 39.66 0.55
N SER A 668 0.74 40.28 1.55
CA SER A 668 -0.26 41.33 1.38
C SER A 668 0.34 42.51 0.58
N PRO A 669 -0.44 43.18 -0.27
CA PRO A 669 0.09 44.05 -1.31
C PRO A 669 0.57 45.38 -0.73
N ALA A 670 1.87 45.66 -0.88
CA ALA A 670 2.41 47.00 -0.74
C ALA A 670 2.69 47.57 -2.13
N SER A 671 1.93 48.62 -2.43
CA SER A 671 2.05 49.54 -3.55
C SER A 671 3.45 50.13 -3.74
N SER A 672 3.87 50.26 -5.01
CA SER A 672 4.69 51.32 -5.63
C SER A 672 5.70 50.69 -6.59
N SER A 673 5.42 50.70 -7.90
CA SER A 673 5.82 51.74 -8.87
C SER A 673 7.09 51.32 -9.64
N GLY A 674 6.98 51.22 -10.97
CA GLY A 674 8.15 51.23 -11.86
C GLY A 674 8.12 50.21 -12.98
N LEU A 675 7.53 50.62 -14.11
CA LEU A 675 7.82 50.21 -15.49
C LEU A 675 9.32 49.91 -15.73
N ALA A 676 9.79 49.10 -16.69
CA ALA A 676 9.21 48.45 -17.86
C ALA A 676 10.15 47.31 -18.32
N SER A 677 9.56 46.43 -19.12
CA SER A 677 10.14 45.47 -20.05
C SER A 677 11.31 45.99 -20.91
N VAL A 678 12.24 45.09 -21.27
CA VAL A 678 12.49 44.57 -22.65
C VAL A 678 13.88 43.89 -22.68
N ALA A 679 13.91 42.59 -22.97
CA ALA A 679 15.08 41.83 -23.44
C ALA A 679 15.16 41.93 -25.00
N PRO A 680 16.06 41.27 -25.76
CA PRO A 680 17.28 40.48 -25.45
C PRO A 680 18.46 40.82 -26.41
N LEU A 681 19.56 40.03 -26.38
CA LEU A 681 20.50 39.63 -27.48
C LEU A 681 21.96 39.56 -26.95
N VAL A 682 22.56 38.39 -26.72
CA VAL A 682 23.19 37.40 -27.64
C VAL A 682 24.72 37.53 -27.69
N ARG A 683 25.41 36.42 -27.34
CA ARG A 683 26.78 35.91 -27.73
C ARG A 683 27.98 36.88 -27.51
N THR A 684 29.16 36.49 -27.02
CA THR A 684 30.09 35.43 -27.47
C THR A 684 31.23 35.18 -26.46
N LYS A 685 31.72 33.93 -26.48
CA LYS A 685 33.07 33.36 -26.33
C LYS A 685 34.33 34.25 -26.17
N ASN A 686 35.27 33.71 -25.37
CA ASN A 686 36.74 33.74 -25.42
C ASN A 686 37.48 35.06 -25.14
N CYS A 687 38.37 35.09 -24.13
CA CYS A 687 39.82 34.92 -24.32
C CYS A 687 40.63 35.02 -23.01
N ARG A 688 41.80 34.37 -23.05
CA ARG A 688 42.88 34.33 -22.05
C ARG A 688 43.74 35.61 -22.11
N SER A 689 44.66 35.68 -21.12
CA SER A 689 45.96 36.38 -21.12
C SER A 689 45.91 37.82 -20.55
N ILE A 690 46.90 38.39 -19.85
CA ILE A 690 48.26 37.99 -19.42
C ILE A 690 48.81 39.15 -18.51
N LEU A 691 49.63 38.82 -17.50
CA LEU A 691 50.70 39.64 -16.82
C LEU A 691 50.29 41.00 -16.16
N THR A 692 50.92 41.56 -15.12
CA THR A 692 52.29 41.44 -14.56
C THR A 692 52.35 42.01 -13.12
N ASN A 693 53.40 41.57 -12.41
CA ASN A 693 53.89 41.93 -11.07
C ASN A 693 54.03 43.42 -10.73
N ILE A 694 53.90 43.76 -9.43
CA ILE A 694 54.84 44.61 -8.67
C ILE A 694 54.96 44.05 -7.22
N SER A 695 56.19 44.03 -6.73
CA SER A 695 56.73 43.43 -5.51
C SER A 695 56.97 44.41 -4.34
N ASN A 696 57.23 43.84 -3.15
CA ASN A 696 57.93 44.38 -1.95
C ASN A 696 57.10 45.25 -0.96
N THR A 697 57.18 45.14 0.38
CA THR A 697 58.13 44.46 1.29
C THR A 697 57.58 44.43 2.75
N SER A 698 57.78 43.30 3.44
CA SER A 698 58.14 43.09 4.87
C SER A 698 57.57 43.95 6.02
N HIS A 699 56.97 43.28 7.03
CA HIS A 699 57.49 43.28 8.41
C HIS A 699 57.03 42.05 9.22
N ASN A 700 58.02 41.43 9.88
CA ASN A 700 57.96 40.26 10.78
C ASN A 700 57.48 40.66 12.18
N ILE A 701 56.71 39.80 12.87
CA ILE A 701 56.95 39.44 14.28
C ILE A 701 56.58 37.95 14.49
N ASN A 702 57.57 37.15 14.91
CA ASN A 702 57.46 35.78 15.43
C ASN A 702 57.50 35.83 16.97
N ILE A 703 56.66 35.05 17.65
CA ILE A 703 57.00 34.45 18.96
C ILE A 703 56.42 33.02 19.01
N THR A 704 57.33 32.05 19.11
CA THR A 704 57.11 30.65 19.47
C THR A 704 57.21 30.49 20.99
N THR A 705 56.51 29.51 21.59
CA THR A 705 57.12 28.38 22.34
C THR A 705 56.10 27.50 23.09
N ASN A 706 56.37 26.20 23.01
CA ASN A 706 56.22 25.13 24.01
C ASN A 706 54.86 24.52 24.39
N THR A 707 54.77 23.22 24.07
CA THR A 707 53.98 22.17 24.74
C THR A 707 54.83 21.56 25.88
N PRO A 708 54.31 20.82 26.90
CA PRO A 708 53.89 19.41 26.70
C PRO A 708 52.80 18.79 27.65
N LYS A 709 52.18 17.71 27.13
CA LYS A 709 51.75 16.43 27.76
C LYS A 709 50.72 16.32 28.92
N ASN A 710 49.75 15.43 28.66
CA ASN A 710 49.06 14.43 29.51
C ASN A 710 48.24 14.87 30.74
N ILE A 711 46.96 14.44 30.79
CA ILE A 711 46.33 13.68 31.89
C ILE A 711 45.01 13.05 31.41
N VAL A 712 44.75 11.85 31.92
CA VAL A 712 43.67 10.91 31.61
C VAL A 712 42.53 11.07 32.66
N ILE A 713 41.34 10.56 32.30
CA ILE A 713 40.21 10.06 33.13
C ILE A 713 39.29 11.10 33.83
N LEU A 714 38.00 11.18 33.43
CA LEU A 714 36.87 10.55 34.13
C LEU A 714 35.50 11.07 33.67
N SER A 715 34.64 10.09 33.42
CA SER A 715 33.19 10.18 33.30
C SER A 715 32.54 10.97 34.42
N ASN A 716 31.52 11.78 34.10
CA ASN A 716 30.40 11.96 35.02
C ASN A 716 29.06 12.12 34.29
N LYS A 717 28.23 11.07 34.44
CA LYS A 717 26.79 11.08 34.24
C LYS A 717 26.18 12.10 35.20
N LYS A 718 25.37 13.04 34.71
CA LYS A 718 24.37 13.72 35.54
C LYS A 718 22.98 13.31 35.08
N VAL A 719 22.40 12.44 35.89
CA VAL A 719 20.97 12.17 36.00
C VAL A 719 20.29 13.46 36.40
N ILE A 720 19.28 13.89 35.64
CA ILE A 720 18.33 14.92 36.07
C ILE A 720 16.98 14.23 36.20
N SER A 721 16.68 13.83 37.44
CA SER A 721 15.33 13.68 37.94
C SER A 721 14.86 15.06 38.41
N CYS A 722 13.72 15.53 37.93
CA CYS A 722 12.91 16.50 38.68
C CYS A 722 11.43 16.20 38.43
N ASP A 723 10.75 16.08 39.56
CA ASP A 723 9.41 15.57 39.76
C ASP A 723 8.29 16.48 39.24
N PHE A 724 7.20 15.80 38.93
CA PHE A 724 5.85 16.34 38.80
C PHE A 724 5.41 17.05 40.10
N ASN A 725 4.86 18.26 39.97
CA ASN A 725 3.69 18.66 40.76
C ASN A 725 2.99 19.90 40.17
N LYS A 726 1.65 19.75 40.05
CA LYS A 726 0.59 20.67 39.62
C LYS A 726 0.29 20.80 38.13
#